data_AF-A0A511XG79-F1
#
_entry.id   AF-A0A511XG79-F1
#
_cell.length_a   1.000
_cell.length_b   1.000
_cell.length_c   1.000
_cell.angle_alpha   90.00
_cell.angle_beta   90.00
_cell.angle_gamma   90.00
#
_symmetry.space_group_name_H-M   'P 1'
#
loop_
_entity.id
_entity.type
_entity.pdbx_description
1 polymer ?
#
loop_
_entity_poly.entity_id
_entity_poly.type
_entity_poly.pdbx_seq_one_letter_code
_entity_poly.pdbx_strand_id
1 'polypeptide(L)'
;MPALPGIPLFLIKRLSSLRHLRPIRRPGESRNAALKWLYAPTPAAAGFAVRTTAAALLALVIAMWMELDDPQWAAMTVWIVAQGSRGESMSKSRWRLVGTVLGVVSSITLVSAFPQKPWLFFPALGLWLGFCCMCATLVHNFRSYALVLAGYTSAIIALGSINNPDNVFMIAMSRATYIVLGITCEALLAGLFAHNLAETARLNIRTKLATAVSSVSEAIASLLEGKQAALVRSRALFGPLLSINDQIEFSEVEMGPHGHEGDHARAALAAVSVLLSRGLGMAVRLQSLEHAQPAFENTAGMTRTFLLTVPSRLETDEDVIALRHDLSQLRAECRQQIVNALTEEISLNLPSADDRVSALLDERILHNALDELLGELDGALSEFDASHHEIKGDHFRFRLQSHRDWREAFYNGIRATLAMTTAGLVWEVTAWPAGIGFITFVGVVCGLFATRENPVLATTNFLKGSLWAAFVSFFMVFLVVPQLTVYEELIAALAVPMIAGGLAARNAATALHAAAYTLLLPNFVHPWNQGRWNEIEWFNSTSAVVLGVAFAVSIFRLVLPFDASSERWRMRRTMLQDLRTLASAEPIPLTQDWTGRNIDRFARVIRHAGPTPSPTIEGYLQGTLAAMTIGLNIIRIRTLLKRNQIPHQARRALEITMARMSQFTGQYGKASSTARRATALLRTIEAREANITMRIELTRAIAYLIVISHELDANHQFLDASRRFKVRD
;
A
#
# COMPACT_ATOMS: atom_id res chain seq x y z
N MET A 1 25.50 15.46 32.39
CA MET A 1 25.30 14.17 33.10
C MET A 1 26.58 13.37 32.94
N PRO A 2 27.22 12.95 34.04
CA PRO A 2 28.42 12.11 33.97
C PRO A 2 28.06 10.76 33.36
N ALA A 3 28.97 10.23 32.53
CA ALA A 3 28.79 9.00 31.80
C ALA A 3 28.83 7.80 32.74
N LEU A 4 27.78 6.96 32.71
CA LEU A 4 27.79 5.63 33.31
C LEU A 4 28.82 4.74 32.58
N PRO A 5 29.77 4.12 33.28
CA PRO A 5 30.77 3.25 32.66
C PRO A 5 30.12 1.92 32.23
N GLY A 6 30.26 1.55 30.95
CA GLY A 6 29.87 0.23 30.43
C GLY A 6 29.02 0.21 29.16
N ILE A 7 28.45 1.33 28.73
CA ILE A 7 27.64 1.38 27.49
C ILE A 7 28.53 1.79 26.31
N PRO A 8 28.70 0.96 25.26
CA PRO A 8 29.52 1.31 24.10
C PRO A 8 28.99 2.58 23.40
N LEU A 9 29.90 3.50 23.07
CA LEU A 9 29.61 4.86 22.54
C LEU A 9 28.71 4.89 21.29
N PHE A 10 28.65 3.81 20.50
CA PHE A 10 27.76 3.73 19.33
C PHE A 10 26.28 3.62 19.73
N LEU A 11 25.98 2.99 20.86
CA LEU A 11 24.63 2.87 21.43
C LEU A 11 24.15 4.23 21.95
N ILE A 12 25.04 4.99 22.60
CA ILE A 12 24.75 6.35 23.09
C ILE A 12 24.52 7.32 21.93
N LYS A 13 25.31 7.26 20.85
CA LYS A 13 25.08 8.07 19.63
C LYS A 13 23.77 7.74 18.91
N ARG A 14 23.30 6.48 18.97
CA ARG A 14 21.99 6.07 18.43
C ARG A 14 20.83 6.43 19.35
N LEU A 15 21.03 6.39 20.66
CA LEU A 15 20.06 6.85 21.67
C LEU A 15 19.94 8.39 21.68
N SER A 16 21.01 9.14 21.41
CA SER A 16 20.95 10.62 21.37
C SER A 16 20.10 11.18 20.23
N SER A 17 19.75 10.39 19.21
CA SER A 17 18.78 10.80 18.18
C SER A 17 17.35 10.94 18.71
N LEU A 18 17.09 10.48 19.95
CA LEU A 18 15.86 10.72 20.70
C LEU A 18 15.56 12.22 20.93
N ARG A 19 16.56 13.12 20.84
CA ARG A 19 16.36 14.56 21.04
C ARG A 19 15.72 15.30 19.86
N HIS A 20 15.60 14.69 18.68
CA HIS A 20 15.02 15.34 17.50
C HIS A 20 13.58 14.93 17.16
N LEU A 21 12.90 14.21 18.05
CA LEU A 21 11.48 13.86 17.88
C LEU A 21 10.56 14.87 18.56
N ARG A 22 10.47 16.07 17.98
CA ARG A 22 9.25 16.89 18.11
C ARG A 22 8.45 16.74 16.81
N PRO A 23 7.21 16.22 16.82
CA PRO A 23 6.28 16.56 15.74
C PRO A 23 5.93 18.04 15.96
N ILE A 24 6.56 18.91 15.17
CA ILE A 24 6.27 20.34 15.19
C ILE A 24 4.84 20.51 14.65
N ARG A 25 4.03 21.15 15.49
CA ARG A 25 2.64 21.57 15.24
C ARG A 25 2.47 22.15 13.83
N ARG A 26 1.35 21.84 13.18
CA ARG A 26 0.89 22.59 12.02
C ARG A 26 0.69 24.07 12.42
N PRO A 27 1.11 25.05 11.61
CA PRO A 27 0.71 26.44 11.82
C PRO A 27 -0.82 26.53 11.63
N GLY A 28 -1.57 26.88 12.67
CA GLY A 28 -3.03 27.11 12.61
C GLY A 28 -3.93 26.16 13.39
N GLU A 29 -3.43 25.08 14.01
CA GLU A 29 -4.27 24.22 14.86
C GLU A 29 -4.47 24.86 16.25
N SER A 30 -5.71 25.29 16.53
CA SER A 30 -6.10 25.78 17.87
C SER A 30 -5.93 24.67 18.92
N ARG A 31 -5.59 25.03 20.17
CA ARG A 31 -5.45 24.07 21.30
C ARG A 31 -6.68 23.17 21.51
N ASN A 32 -7.85 23.59 21.04
CA ASN A 32 -9.11 22.87 21.18
C ASN A 32 -9.38 21.86 20.05
N ALA A 33 -8.67 21.93 18.91
CA ALA A 33 -8.85 20.99 17.80
C ALA A 33 -8.35 19.57 18.13
N ALA A 34 -7.37 19.44 19.03
CA ALA A 34 -6.73 18.17 19.36
C ALA A 34 -7.64 17.16 20.09
N LEU A 35 -8.67 17.65 20.81
CA LEU A 35 -9.62 16.82 21.55
C LEU A 35 -11.02 16.77 20.90
N LYS A 36 -11.20 17.38 19.72
CA LYS A 36 -12.49 17.43 19.02
C LYS A 36 -13.12 16.05 18.80
N TRP A 37 -12.27 15.04 18.59
CA TRP A 37 -12.69 13.65 18.42
C TRP A 37 -13.37 13.06 19.66
N LEU A 38 -13.14 13.61 20.86
CA LEU A 38 -13.70 13.12 22.11
C LEU A 38 -15.05 13.76 22.44
N TYR A 39 -15.20 15.08 22.26
CA TYR A 39 -16.41 15.81 22.64
C TYR A 39 -17.40 16.06 21.48
N ALA A 40 -16.96 15.98 20.22
CA ALA A 40 -17.80 16.13 19.03
C ALA A 40 -17.43 15.09 17.96
N PRO A 41 -17.62 13.78 18.25
CA PRO A 41 -17.32 12.72 17.30
C PRO A 41 -18.30 12.72 16.12
N THR A 42 -17.86 12.21 14.98
CA THR A 42 -18.77 11.94 13.85
C THR A 42 -19.72 10.80 14.21
N PRO A 43 -20.96 10.77 13.68
CA PRO A 43 -21.92 9.69 13.96
C PRO A 43 -21.36 8.30 13.66
N ALA A 44 -20.59 8.17 12.58
CA ALA A 44 -19.91 6.93 12.21
C ALA A 44 -18.84 6.50 13.24
N ALA A 45 -18.07 7.46 13.80
CA ALA A 45 -17.07 7.16 14.82
C ALA A 45 -17.71 6.73 16.15
N ALA A 46 -18.78 7.41 16.55
CA ALA A 46 -19.55 7.06 17.74
C ALA A 46 -20.23 5.69 17.58
N GLY A 47 -20.86 5.43 16.44
CA GLY A 47 -21.47 4.14 16.11
C GLY A 47 -20.47 2.99 16.15
N PHE A 48 -19.27 3.18 15.59
CA PHE A 48 -18.19 2.20 15.70
C PHE A 48 -17.76 1.97 17.16
N ALA A 49 -17.49 3.04 17.91
CA ALA A 49 -16.99 2.93 19.29
C ALA A 49 -17.97 2.21 20.20
N VAL A 50 -19.26 2.55 20.13
CA VAL A 50 -20.32 1.93 20.94
C VAL A 50 -20.53 0.48 20.52
N ARG A 51 -20.67 0.19 19.21
CA ARG A 51 -20.87 -1.17 18.72
C ARG A 51 -19.72 -2.11 19.10
N THR A 52 -18.48 -1.69 18.87
CA THR A 52 -17.29 -2.50 19.19
C THR A 52 -17.13 -2.68 20.69
N THR A 53 -17.45 -1.67 21.49
CA THR A 53 -17.45 -1.81 22.96
C THR A 53 -18.52 -2.78 23.41
N ALA A 54 -19.75 -2.69 22.90
CA ALA A 54 -20.82 -3.63 23.21
C ALA A 54 -20.45 -5.07 22.83
N ALA A 55 -19.83 -5.28 21.67
CA ALA A 55 -19.34 -6.60 21.26
C ALA A 55 -18.23 -7.14 22.17
N ALA A 56 -17.30 -6.28 22.59
CA ALA A 56 -16.19 -6.66 23.47
C ALA A 56 -16.66 -6.99 24.89
N LEU A 57 -17.61 -6.22 25.41
CA LEU A 57 -18.27 -6.48 26.70
C LEU A 57 -19.10 -7.75 26.63
N LEU A 58 -19.89 -7.96 25.56
CA LEU A 58 -20.64 -9.20 25.35
C LEU A 58 -19.73 -10.44 25.33
N ALA A 59 -18.60 -10.36 24.62
CA ALA A 59 -17.61 -11.44 24.60
C ALA A 59 -17.03 -11.70 26.00
N LEU A 60 -16.79 -10.64 26.77
CA LEU A 60 -16.34 -10.75 28.16
C LEU A 60 -17.40 -11.40 29.05
N VAL A 61 -18.67 -11.03 28.92
CA VAL A 61 -19.81 -11.65 29.64
C VAL A 61 -19.85 -13.14 29.40
N ILE A 62 -19.85 -13.54 28.13
CA ILE A 62 -19.96 -14.95 27.79
C ILE A 62 -18.72 -15.71 28.27
N ALA A 63 -17.52 -15.14 28.15
CA ALA A 63 -16.29 -15.78 28.63
C ALA A 63 -16.28 -15.99 30.15
N MET A 64 -16.73 -14.98 30.91
CA MET A 64 -16.87 -15.07 32.37
C MET A 64 -17.99 -16.04 32.77
N TRP A 65 -19.11 -16.04 32.05
CA TRP A 65 -20.21 -16.98 32.30
C TRP A 65 -19.83 -18.44 32.02
N MET A 66 -18.97 -18.67 31.03
CA MET A 66 -18.40 -19.99 30.73
C MET A 66 -17.25 -20.40 31.69
N GLU A 67 -16.95 -19.58 32.70
CA GLU A 67 -15.85 -19.78 33.65
C GLU A 67 -14.48 -20.05 32.98
N LEU A 68 -14.22 -19.37 31.87
CA LEU A 68 -12.93 -19.50 31.20
C LEU A 68 -11.82 -18.80 31.99
N ASP A 69 -10.62 -19.39 32.00
CA ASP A 69 -9.46 -18.93 32.77
C ASP A 69 -9.13 -17.44 32.54
N ASP A 70 -8.93 -17.01 31.28
CA ASP A 70 -8.50 -15.64 30.94
C ASP A 70 -9.51 -14.91 30.02
N PRO A 71 -10.64 -14.40 30.55
CA PRO A 71 -11.72 -13.84 29.74
C PRO A 71 -11.31 -12.54 29.01
N GLN A 72 -10.26 -11.82 29.47
CA GLN A 72 -9.79 -10.61 28.78
C GLN A 72 -9.45 -10.84 27.30
N TRP A 73 -9.02 -12.06 26.92
CA TRP A 73 -8.58 -12.34 25.55
C TRP A 73 -9.72 -12.42 24.54
N ALA A 74 -10.93 -12.72 25.00
CA ALA A 74 -12.13 -12.65 24.17
C ALA A 74 -12.41 -11.19 23.79
N ALA A 75 -12.42 -10.28 24.77
CA ALA A 75 -12.59 -8.84 24.56
C ALA A 75 -11.47 -8.24 23.70
N MET A 76 -10.20 -8.63 23.94
CA MET A 76 -9.07 -8.21 23.11
C MET A 76 -9.24 -8.65 21.65
N THR A 77 -9.75 -9.87 21.41
CA THR A 77 -9.99 -10.36 20.05
C THR A 77 -11.00 -9.51 19.31
N VAL A 78 -12.08 -9.06 19.97
CA VAL A 78 -13.05 -8.13 19.36
C VAL A 78 -12.36 -6.85 18.90
N TRP A 79 -11.53 -6.23 19.74
CA TRP A 79 -10.80 -5.01 19.37
C TRP A 79 -9.77 -5.21 18.26
N ILE A 80 -9.13 -6.38 18.22
CA ILE A 80 -8.19 -6.73 17.15
C ILE A 80 -8.94 -6.86 15.81
N VAL A 81 -10.11 -7.50 15.83
CA VAL A 81 -10.84 -7.86 14.61
C VAL A 81 -11.69 -6.72 14.09
N ALA A 82 -12.26 -5.90 14.96
CA ALA A 82 -13.17 -4.83 14.59
C ALA A 82 -12.52 -3.81 13.65
N GLN A 83 -13.15 -3.60 12.50
CA GLN A 83 -12.67 -2.68 11.46
C GLN A 83 -13.73 -1.67 11.04
N GLY A 84 -13.33 -0.72 10.17
CA GLY A 84 -14.21 0.35 9.72
C GLY A 84 -15.34 -0.13 8.82
N SER A 85 -15.05 -1.14 7.99
CA SER A 85 -16.03 -1.84 7.16
C SER A 85 -16.19 -3.29 7.61
N ARG A 86 -17.33 -3.91 7.28
CA ARG A 86 -17.62 -5.29 7.67
C ARG A 86 -16.77 -6.27 6.87
N GLY A 87 -16.50 -6.00 5.60
CA GLY A 87 -15.64 -6.81 4.74
C GLY A 87 -14.21 -6.86 5.25
N GLU A 88 -13.70 -5.72 5.70
CA GLU A 88 -12.39 -5.66 6.33
C GLU A 88 -12.38 -6.48 7.64
N SER A 89 -13.41 -6.35 8.47
CA SER A 89 -13.55 -7.14 9.71
C SER A 89 -13.66 -8.64 9.43
N MET A 90 -14.52 -9.04 8.49
CA MET A 90 -14.78 -10.43 8.13
C MET A 90 -13.56 -11.09 7.50
N SER A 91 -12.85 -10.38 6.62
CA SER A 91 -11.58 -10.86 6.05
C SER A 91 -10.55 -11.05 7.17
N LYS A 92 -10.41 -10.07 8.07
CA LYS A 92 -9.49 -10.16 9.22
C LYS A 92 -9.85 -11.30 10.17
N SER A 93 -11.14 -11.53 10.44
CA SER A 93 -11.65 -12.67 11.23
C SER A 93 -11.28 -14.01 10.63
N ARG A 94 -11.55 -14.20 9.32
CA ARG A 94 -11.25 -15.46 8.61
C ARG A 94 -9.77 -15.79 8.68
N TRP A 95 -8.92 -14.81 8.40
CA TRP A 95 -7.46 -14.97 8.49
C TRP A 95 -6.97 -15.11 9.93
N ARG A 96 -7.69 -14.56 10.92
CA ARG A 96 -7.42 -14.80 12.34
C ARG A 96 -7.64 -16.26 12.71
N LEU A 97 -8.73 -16.88 12.24
CA LEU A 97 -8.98 -18.30 12.50
C LEU A 97 -7.86 -19.18 11.91
N VAL A 98 -7.48 -18.95 10.65
CA VAL A 98 -6.40 -19.69 9.98
C VAL A 98 -5.08 -19.58 10.74
N GLY A 99 -4.69 -18.35 11.11
CA GLY A 99 -3.45 -18.15 11.88
C GLY A 99 -3.51 -18.77 13.28
N THR A 100 -4.68 -18.79 13.92
CA THR A 100 -4.87 -19.43 15.23
C THR A 100 -4.68 -20.94 15.15
N VAL A 101 -5.25 -21.60 14.13
CA VAL A 101 -5.08 -23.04 13.91
C VAL A 101 -3.60 -23.38 13.70
N LEU A 102 -2.89 -22.63 12.85
CA LEU A 102 -1.45 -22.82 12.63
C LEU A 102 -0.63 -22.56 13.90
N GLY A 103 -1.02 -21.56 14.70
CA GLY A 103 -0.40 -21.24 15.99
C GLY A 103 -0.58 -22.36 17.03
N VAL A 104 -1.79 -22.90 17.15
CA VAL A 104 -2.12 -24.03 18.03
C VAL A 104 -1.29 -25.26 17.65
N VAL A 105 -1.33 -25.68 16.39
CA VAL A 105 -0.58 -26.87 15.92
C VAL A 105 0.93 -26.71 16.14
N SER A 106 1.49 -25.55 15.79
CA SER A 106 2.92 -25.29 15.97
C SER A 106 3.34 -25.22 17.44
N SER A 107 2.52 -24.62 18.32
CA SER A 107 2.83 -24.55 19.75
C SER A 107 2.90 -25.93 20.42
N ILE A 108 1.89 -26.78 20.17
CA ILE A 108 1.87 -28.16 20.69
C ILE A 108 3.09 -28.93 20.17
N THR A 109 3.42 -28.78 18.89
CA THR A 109 4.60 -29.43 18.29
C THR A 109 5.90 -28.97 18.94
N LEU A 110 6.08 -27.66 19.17
CA LEU A 110 7.28 -27.10 19.77
C LEU A 110 7.45 -27.51 21.24
N VAL A 111 6.37 -27.45 22.04
CA VAL A 111 6.39 -27.85 23.45
C VAL A 111 6.68 -29.35 23.58
N SER A 112 6.07 -30.19 22.74
CA SER A 112 6.32 -31.64 22.71
C SER A 112 7.71 -32.03 22.21
N ALA A 113 8.32 -31.24 21.32
CA ALA A 113 9.64 -31.52 20.76
C ALA A 113 10.80 -31.14 21.71
N PHE A 114 10.60 -30.11 22.55
CA PHE A 114 11.63 -29.60 23.47
C PHE A 114 11.16 -29.56 24.94
N PRO A 115 10.64 -30.67 25.50
CA PRO A 115 10.24 -30.69 26.90
C PRO A 115 11.47 -30.44 27.78
N GLN A 116 11.34 -29.50 28.72
CA GLN A 116 12.35 -29.21 29.76
C GLN A 116 13.75 -28.82 29.25
N LYS A 117 13.88 -28.31 28.01
CA LYS A 117 15.16 -27.81 27.46
C LYS A 117 15.08 -26.32 27.05
N PRO A 118 15.12 -25.38 28.01
CA PRO A 118 14.93 -23.94 27.72
C PRO A 118 15.90 -23.38 26.68
N TRP A 119 17.17 -23.81 26.74
CA TRP A 119 18.26 -23.40 25.85
C TRP A 119 17.99 -23.69 24.36
N LEU A 120 17.17 -24.69 24.05
CA LEU A 120 16.75 -25.04 22.69
C LEU A 120 15.37 -24.47 22.37
N PHE A 121 14.49 -24.41 23.37
CA PHE A 121 13.10 -23.96 23.22
C PHE A 121 12.99 -22.50 22.78
N PHE A 122 13.67 -21.55 23.44
CA PHE A 122 13.57 -20.12 23.06
C PHE A 122 14.13 -19.82 21.66
N PRO A 123 15.30 -20.36 21.26
CA PRO A 123 15.75 -20.25 19.88
C PRO A 123 14.79 -20.89 18.88
N ALA A 124 14.23 -22.07 19.17
CA ALA A 124 13.28 -22.73 18.28
C ALA A 124 11.99 -21.92 18.10
N LEU A 125 11.42 -21.42 19.20
CA LEU A 125 10.27 -20.52 19.18
C LEU A 125 10.59 -19.22 18.43
N GLY A 126 11.78 -18.66 18.65
CA GLY A 126 12.28 -17.50 17.92
C GLY A 126 12.44 -17.74 16.42
N LEU A 127 12.95 -18.90 16.02
CA LEU A 127 13.07 -19.29 14.61
C LEU A 127 11.69 -19.45 13.96
N TRP A 128 10.73 -20.08 14.65
CA TRP A 128 9.35 -20.16 14.17
C TRP A 128 8.73 -18.77 13.99
N LEU A 129 8.80 -17.92 15.01
CA LEU A 129 8.28 -16.56 14.93
C LEU A 129 8.97 -15.75 13.81
N GLY A 130 10.29 -15.90 13.66
CA GLY A 130 11.06 -15.27 12.60
C GLY A 130 10.67 -15.74 11.21
N PHE A 131 10.48 -17.06 11.03
CA PHE A 131 9.98 -17.64 9.79
C PHE A 131 8.58 -17.11 9.45
N CYS A 132 7.67 -17.09 10.42
CA CYS A 132 6.34 -16.49 10.26
C CYS A 132 6.40 -15.01 9.85
N CYS A 133 7.26 -14.20 10.48
CA CYS A 133 7.44 -12.79 10.14
C CYS A 133 8.04 -12.60 8.74
N MET A 134 8.98 -13.46 8.34
CA MET A 134 9.57 -13.48 7.01
C MET A 134 8.51 -13.79 5.95
N CYS A 135 7.78 -14.91 6.11
CA CYS A 135 6.69 -15.26 5.19
C CYS A 135 5.62 -14.18 5.15
N ALA A 136 5.25 -13.60 6.30
CA ALA A 136 4.25 -12.55 6.35
C ALA A 136 4.65 -11.30 5.56
N THR A 137 5.93 -10.95 5.53
CA THR A 137 6.44 -9.79 4.75
C THR A 137 6.34 -10.03 3.23
N LEU A 138 6.27 -11.29 2.78
CA LEU A 138 6.20 -11.66 1.36
C LEU A 138 4.77 -11.77 0.81
N VAL A 139 3.77 -11.73 1.69
CA VAL A 139 2.36 -11.88 1.34
C VAL A 139 1.63 -10.59 1.67
N HIS A 140 0.64 -10.21 0.86
CA HIS A 140 -0.14 -8.99 1.05
C HIS A 140 -1.45 -9.24 1.81
N ASN A 141 -2.07 -8.15 2.25
CA ASN A 141 -3.39 -8.11 2.88
C ASN A 141 -3.47 -8.94 4.17
N PHE A 142 -4.67 -9.38 4.57
CA PHE A 142 -4.86 -10.12 5.81
C PHE A 142 -4.23 -11.53 5.84
N ARG A 143 -3.73 -12.03 4.70
CA ARG A 143 -2.88 -13.24 4.66
C ARG A 143 -1.58 -13.05 5.42
N SER A 144 -0.97 -11.88 5.29
CA SER A 144 0.21 -11.46 6.06
C SER A 144 -0.09 -11.53 7.56
N TYR A 145 -1.26 -11.03 7.94
CA TYR A 145 -1.73 -11.05 9.32
C TYR A 145 -1.92 -12.46 9.89
N ALA A 146 -2.45 -13.42 9.10
CA ALA A 146 -2.57 -14.82 9.55
C ALA A 146 -1.21 -15.46 9.87
N LEU A 147 -0.19 -15.21 9.05
CA LEU A 147 1.16 -15.74 9.26
C LEU A 147 1.80 -15.14 10.52
N VAL A 148 1.69 -13.82 10.70
CA VAL A 148 2.14 -13.15 11.94
C VAL A 148 1.44 -13.71 13.17
N LEU A 149 0.12 -13.87 13.08
CA LEU A 149 -0.72 -14.43 14.14
C LEU A 149 -0.31 -15.85 14.50
N ALA A 150 -0.01 -16.70 13.53
CA ALA A 150 0.50 -18.04 13.79
C ALA A 150 1.77 -18.02 14.66
N GLY A 151 2.68 -17.08 14.39
CA GLY A 151 3.89 -16.88 15.17
C GLY A 151 3.62 -16.46 16.61
N TYR A 152 2.91 -15.34 16.83
CA TYR A 152 2.71 -14.85 18.20
C TYR A 152 1.69 -15.66 19.00
N THR A 153 0.68 -16.28 18.38
CA THR A 153 -0.23 -17.21 19.07
C THR A 153 0.53 -18.44 19.53
N SER A 154 1.44 -18.95 18.70
CA SER A 154 2.31 -20.06 19.10
C SER A 154 3.14 -19.69 20.34
N ALA A 155 3.70 -18.47 20.36
CA ALA A 155 4.41 -17.96 21.53
C ALA A 155 3.51 -17.82 22.77
N ILE A 156 2.30 -17.27 22.65
CA ILE A 156 1.37 -17.14 23.78
C ILE A 156 1.06 -18.50 24.40
N ILE A 157 0.70 -19.50 23.59
CA ILE A 157 0.33 -20.84 24.06
C ILE A 157 1.55 -21.54 24.66
N ALA A 158 2.67 -21.55 23.93
CA ALA A 158 3.86 -22.28 24.34
C ALA A 158 4.51 -21.69 25.61
N LEU A 159 4.48 -20.37 25.79
CA LEU A 159 4.96 -19.70 26.99
C LEU A 159 3.98 -19.90 28.17
N GLY A 160 2.67 -19.89 27.92
CA GLY A 160 1.65 -20.18 28.93
C GLY A 160 1.74 -21.60 29.50
N SER A 161 2.20 -22.57 28.70
CA SER A 161 2.38 -23.96 29.14
C SER A 161 3.73 -24.24 29.81
N ILE A 162 4.64 -23.27 29.96
CA ILE A 162 5.98 -23.54 30.50
C ILE A 162 5.92 -24.14 31.91
N ASN A 163 5.05 -23.59 32.77
CA ASN A 163 4.93 -24.06 34.16
C ASN A 163 4.28 -25.45 34.25
N ASN A 164 3.41 -25.79 33.29
CA ASN A 164 2.67 -27.07 33.25
C ASN A 164 2.61 -27.59 31.80
N PRO A 165 3.69 -28.19 31.27
CA PRO A 165 3.77 -28.61 29.87
C PRO A 165 2.68 -29.62 29.47
N ASP A 166 2.25 -30.47 30.40
CA ASP A 166 1.22 -31.50 30.16
C ASP A 166 -0.15 -30.88 29.81
N ASN A 167 -0.40 -29.63 30.23
CA ASN A 167 -1.65 -28.91 29.97
C ASN A 167 -1.62 -28.08 28.68
N VAL A 168 -0.58 -28.19 27.84
CA VAL A 168 -0.45 -27.40 26.60
C VAL A 168 -1.67 -27.53 25.68
N PHE A 169 -2.27 -28.72 25.59
CA PHE A 169 -3.46 -28.93 24.78
C PHE A 169 -4.66 -28.13 25.30
N MET A 170 -4.89 -28.14 26.62
CA MET A 170 -5.99 -27.40 27.24
C MET A 170 -5.80 -25.88 27.12
N ILE A 171 -4.57 -25.39 27.30
CA ILE A 171 -4.22 -23.97 27.09
C ILE A 171 -4.43 -23.57 25.62
N ALA A 172 -4.07 -24.45 24.68
CA ALA A 172 -4.29 -24.20 23.26
C ALA A 172 -5.78 -24.16 22.90
N MET A 173 -6.57 -25.07 23.46
CA MET A 173 -8.02 -25.14 23.25
C MET A 173 -8.74 -23.95 23.87
N SER A 174 -8.41 -23.56 25.10
CA SER A 174 -8.96 -22.34 25.71
C SER A 174 -8.63 -21.14 24.81
N ARG A 175 -7.43 -21.11 24.23
CA ARG A 175 -7.02 -20.03 23.33
C ARG A 175 -7.76 -19.96 22.01
N ALA A 176 -8.03 -21.10 21.40
CA ALA A 176 -8.94 -21.17 20.26
C ALA A 176 -10.34 -20.68 20.63
N THR A 177 -10.88 -21.09 21.78
CA THR A 177 -12.21 -20.72 22.26
C THR A 177 -12.36 -19.20 22.46
N TYR A 178 -11.42 -18.53 23.14
CA TYR A 178 -11.47 -17.06 23.30
C TYR A 178 -11.50 -16.32 21.96
N ILE A 179 -10.71 -16.80 20.99
CA ILE A 179 -10.61 -16.17 19.67
C ILE A 179 -11.90 -16.36 18.88
N VAL A 180 -12.45 -17.58 18.87
CA VAL A 180 -13.73 -17.88 18.20
C VAL A 180 -14.88 -17.11 18.83
N LEU A 181 -14.92 -17.04 20.17
CA LEU A 181 -15.93 -16.29 20.89
C LEU A 181 -15.89 -14.81 20.53
N GLY A 182 -14.72 -14.17 20.60
CA GLY A 182 -14.56 -12.77 20.22
C GLY A 182 -14.95 -12.49 18.77
N ILE A 183 -14.55 -13.36 17.83
CA ILE A 183 -14.94 -13.24 16.42
C ILE A 183 -16.45 -13.35 16.24
N THR A 184 -17.10 -14.29 16.93
CA THR A 184 -18.55 -14.50 16.85
C THR A 184 -19.32 -13.31 17.40
N CYS A 185 -18.92 -12.77 18.56
CA CYS A 185 -19.54 -11.58 19.13
C CYS A 185 -19.36 -10.33 18.25
N GLU A 186 -18.17 -10.13 17.67
CA GLU A 186 -17.93 -9.03 16.74
C GLU A 186 -18.80 -9.17 15.48
N ALA A 187 -18.83 -10.36 14.88
CA ALA A 187 -19.61 -10.63 13.68
C ALA A 187 -21.13 -10.49 13.91
N LEU A 188 -21.63 -10.94 15.06
CA LEU A 188 -23.04 -10.81 15.45
C LEU A 188 -23.44 -9.33 15.54
N LEU A 189 -22.69 -8.54 16.32
CA LEU A 189 -22.97 -7.12 16.50
C LEU A 189 -22.69 -6.31 15.23
N ALA A 190 -21.71 -6.68 14.42
CA ALA A 190 -21.50 -6.09 13.09
C ALA A 190 -22.68 -6.37 12.15
N GLY A 191 -23.25 -7.58 12.21
CA GLY A 191 -24.39 -7.99 11.39
C GLY A 191 -25.69 -7.30 11.78
N LEU A 192 -25.99 -7.18 13.07
CA LEU A 192 -27.22 -6.56 13.57
C LEU A 192 -27.33 -5.07 13.20
N PHE A 193 -26.20 -4.35 13.16
CA PHE A 193 -26.16 -2.90 12.92
C PHE A 193 -25.94 -2.50 11.46
N ALA A 194 -25.79 -3.46 10.53
CA ALA A 194 -25.53 -3.18 9.12
C ALA A 194 -26.65 -3.75 8.23
N HIS A 195 -27.47 -2.88 7.64
CA HIS A 195 -28.48 -3.21 6.62
C HIS A 195 -27.93 -2.90 5.20
N ASN A 196 -28.37 -3.64 4.17
CA ASN A 196 -28.02 -3.46 2.74
C ASN A 196 -26.52 -3.29 2.40
N LEU A 197 -25.67 -4.22 2.85
CA LEU A 197 -24.22 -4.07 2.71
C LEU A 197 -23.67 -4.31 1.30
N ALA A 198 -24.18 -5.31 0.58
CA ALA A 198 -23.69 -5.59 -0.77
C ALA A 198 -23.95 -4.39 -1.70
N GLU A 199 -25.12 -3.78 -1.57
CA GLU A 199 -25.51 -2.56 -2.28
C GLU A 199 -24.63 -1.37 -1.87
N THR A 200 -24.42 -1.15 -0.57
CA THR A 200 -23.55 -0.08 -0.06
C THR A 200 -22.08 -0.27 -0.50
N ALA A 201 -21.58 -1.50 -0.54
CA ALA A 201 -20.23 -1.83 -1.00
C ALA A 201 -20.07 -1.54 -2.50
N ARG A 202 -21.04 -1.96 -3.32
CA ARG A 202 -21.09 -1.65 -4.76
C ARG A 202 -21.11 -0.14 -5.01
N LEU A 203 -21.98 0.59 -4.31
CA LEU A 203 -22.04 2.06 -4.39
C LEU A 203 -20.73 2.72 -3.97
N ASN A 204 -20.05 2.21 -2.93
CA ASN A 204 -18.76 2.71 -2.49
C ASN A 204 -17.64 2.48 -3.50
N ILE A 205 -17.56 1.30 -4.13
CA ILE A 205 -16.61 1.04 -5.22
C ILE A 205 -16.91 1.98 -6.38
N ARG A 206 -18.17 2.04 -6.81
CA ARG A 206 -18.64 2.88 -7.92
C ARG A 206 -18.24 4.33 -7.71
N THR A 207 -18.56 4.91 -6.55
CA THR A 207 -18.24 6.31 -6.24
C THR A 207 -16.73 6.57 -6.27
N LYS A 208 -15.92 5.64 -5.77
CA LYS A 208 -14.45 5.77 -5.78
C LYS A 208 -13.87 5.65 -7.18
N LEU A 209 -14.33 4.69 -7.98
CA LEU A 209 -13.91 4.54 -9.37
C LEU A 209 -14.33 5.75 -10.21
N ALA A 210 -15.57 6.23 -10.04
CA ALA A 210 -16.05 7.44 -10.70
C ALA A 210 -15.17 8.64 -10.31
N THR A 211 -14.88 8.82 -9.01
CA THR A 211 -13.97 9.87 -8.54
C THR A 211 -12.57 9.76 -9.15
N ALA A 212 -12.05 8.54 -9.32
CA ALA A 212 -10.75 8.29 -9.94
C ALA A 212 -10.74 8.65 -11.44
N VAL A 213 -11.75 8.21 -12.19
CA VAL A 213 -11.90 8.54 -13.62
C VAL A 213 -12.08 10.04 -13.81
N SER A 214 -12.92 10.68 -13.00
CA SER A 214 -13.16 12.14 -13.03
C SER A 214 -11.89 12.92 -12.72
N SER A 215 -11.19 12.59 -11.63
CA SER A 215 -9.96 13.29 -11.22
C SER A 215 -8.86 13.18 -12.28
N VAL A 216 -8.72 12.01 -12.92
CA VAL A 216 -7.73 11.81 -13.99
C VAL A 216 -8.17 12.51 -15.28
N SER A 217 -9.46 12.53 -15.61
CA SER A 217 -9.98 13.25 -16.79
C SER A 217 -9.75 14.76 -16.67
N GLU A 218 -10.05 15.36 -15.51
CA GLU A 218 -9.78 16.77 -15.21
C GLU A 218 -8.28 17.09 -15.22
N ALA A 219 -7.47 16.18 -14.68
CA ALA A 219 -6.01 16.30 -14.70
C ALA A 219 -5.48 16.32 -16.14
N ILE A 220 -5.98 15.44 -17.01
CA ILE A 220 -5.58 15.40 -18.43
C ILE A 220 -6.07 16.64 -19.17
N ALA A 221 -7.31 17.08 -18.94
CA ALA A 221 -7.84 18.31 -19.51
C ALA A 221 -6.95 19.52 -19.16
N SER A 222 -6.44 19.57 -17.93
CA SER A 222 -5.51 20.61 -17.47
C SER A 222 -4.10 20.48 -18.07
N LEU A 223 -3.65 19.25 -18.36
CA LEU A 223 -2.37 18.97 -19.02
C LEU A 223 -2.39 19.35 -20.49
N LEU A 224 -3.50 19.12 -21.20
CA LEU A 224 -3.70 19.55 -22.59
C LEU A 224 -3.70 21.07 -22.73
N GLU A 225 -4.08 21.81 -21.68
CA GLU A 225 -4.01 23.28 -21.63
C GLU A 225 -2.57 23.81 -21.45
N GLY A 226 -1.57 22.94 -21.23
CA GLY A 226 -0.17 23.36 -21.07
C GLY A 226 0.19 23.95 -19.71
N LYS A 227 -0.68 23.85 -18.70
CA LYS A 227 -0.42 24.39 -17.35
C LYS A 227 0.68 23.60 -16.64
N GLN A 228 1.83 24.23 -16.38
CA GLN A 228 2.97 23.59 -15.70
C GLN A 228 2.63 23.13 -14.26
N ALA A 229 1.77 23.87 -13.55
CA ALA A 229 1.26 23.48 -12.23
C ALA A 229 0.37 22.22 -12.27
N ALA A 230 -0.26 21.92 -13.42
CA ALA A 230 -1.07 20.71 -13.58
C ALA A 230 -0.19 19.45 -13.54
N LEU A 231 1.03 19.51 -14.09
CA LEU A 231 1.98 18.39 -14.01
C LEU A 231 2.22 17.93 -12.57
N VAL A 232 2.48 18.85 -11.64
CA VAL A 232 2.73 18.50 -10.23
C VAL A 232 1.47 17.91 -9.58
N ARG A 233 0.30 18.51 -9.84
CA ARG A 233 -0.98 18.05 -9.27
C ARG A 233 -1.38 16.67 -9.76
N SER A 234 -1.26 16.42 -11.07
CA SER A 234 -1.58 15.12 -11.69
C SER A 234 -0.71 14.01 -11.11
N ARG A 235 0.55 14.28 -10.76
CA ARG A 235 1.44 13.32 -10.09
C ARG A 235 0.93 12.90 -8.71
N ALA A 236 0.27 13.79 -7.96
CA ALA A 236 -0.24 13.47 -6.64
C ALA A 236 -1.41 12.48 -6.66
N LEU A 237 -2.09 12.28 -7.81
CA LEU A 237 -3.27 11.43 -7.94
C LEU A 237 -2.97 9.92 -7.84
N PHE A 238 -1.73 9.47 -8.09
CA PHE A 238 -1.36 8.06 -7.94
C PHE A 238 -1.48 7.54 -6.50
N GLY A 239 -1.31 8.41 -5.50
CA GLY A 239 -1.47 8.03 -4.09
C GLY A 239 -2.92 7.59 -3.78
N PRO A 240 -3.91 8.45 -4.02
CA PRO A 240 -5.32 8.08 -3.95
C PRO A 240 -5.68 6.83 -4.77
N LEU A 241 -5.21 6.72 -6.02
CA LEU A 241 -5.49 5.54 -6.88
C LEU A 241 -5.05 4.22 -6.24
N LEU A 242 -3.87 4.16 -5.62
CA LEU A 242 -3.42 2.95 -4.91
C LEU A 242 -4.30 2.67 -3.69
N SER A 243 -4.71 3.71 -2.96
CA SER A 243 -5.57 3.52 -1.77
C SER A 243 -6.93 2.93 -2.11
N ILE A 244 -7.45 3.18 -3.33
CA ILE A 244 -8.69 2.56 -3.81
C ILE A 244 -8.45 1.07 -4.12
N ASN A 245 -7.32 0.71 -4.73
CA ASN A 245 -6.99 -0.69 -5.03
C ASN A 245 -7.00 -1.59 -3.78
N ASP A 246 -6.40 -1.12 -2.68
CA ASP A 246 -6.40 -1.87 -1.40
C ASP A 246 -7.81 -2.05 -0.83
N GLN A 247 -8.73 -1.12 -1.12
CA GLN A 247 -10.10 -1.16 -0.63
C GLN A 247 -11.02 -2.08 -1.46
N ILE A 248 -10.71 -2.29 -2.74
CA ILE A 248 -11.51 -3.15 -3.62
C ILE A 248 -11.55 -4.59 -3.08
N GLU A 249 -10.42 -5.13 -2.58
CA GLU A 249 -10.40 -6.48 -2.01
C GLU A 249 -11.39 -6.62 -0.84
N PHE A 250 -11.52 -5.58 0.00
CA PHE A 250 -12.45 -5.62 1.13
C PHE A 250 -13.90 -5.53 0.70
N SER A 251 -14.19 -4.67 -0.29
CA SER A 251 -15.53 -4.57 -0.85
C SER A 251 -15.93 -5.82 -1.64
N GLU A 252 -14.99 -6.53 -2.29
CA GLU A 252 -15.21 -7.84 -2.92
C GLU A 252 -15.67 -8.89 -1.90
N VAL A 253 -15.09 -8.88 -0.69
CA VAL A 253 -15.54 -9.74 0.42
C VAL A 253 -16.96 -9.40 0.89
N GLU A 254 -17.40 -8.14 0.77
CA GLU A 254 -18.76 -7.70 1.14
C GLU A 254 -19.80 -8.04 0.06
N MET A 255 -19.43 -7.98 -1.22
CA MET A 255 -20.31 -8.29 -2.36
C MET A 255 -20.62 -9.80 -2.46
N GLY A 256 -19.73 -10.65 -1.95
CA GLY A 256 -19.91 -12.10 -1.90
C GLY A 256 -19.18 -12.84 -3.03
N PRO A 257 -19.31 -14.18 -3.12
CA PRO A 257 -18.54 -15.01 -4.05
C PRO A 257 -19.05 -14.96 -5.50
N HIS A 258 -20.09 -14.18 -5.79
CA HIS A 258 -20.75 -14.12 -7.08
C HIS A 258 -20.46 -12.77 -7.74
N GLY A 259 -19.83 -12.80 -8.92
CA GLY A 259 -19.47 -11.62 -9.71
C GLY A 259 -17.96 -11.35 -9.74
N HIS A 260 -17.43 -11.11 -10.94
CA HIS A 260 -16.05 -10.64 -11.18
C HIS A 260 -15.96 -9.10 -11.13
N GLU A 261 -16.93 -8.44 -10.49
CA GLU A 261 -17.03 -6.98 -10.32
C GLU A 261 -15.74 -6.39 -9.70
N GLY A 262 -15.14 -7.09 -8.72
CA GLY A 262 -13.87 -6.69 -8.10
C GLY A 262 -12.66 -6.81 -9.04
N ASP A 263 -12.65 -7.79 -9.94
CA ASP A 263 -11.60 -7.95 -10.96
C ASP A 263 -11.67 -6.82 -12.00
N HIS A 264 -12.88 -6.48 -12.46
CA HIS A 264 -13.14 -5.34 -13.35
C HIS A 264 -12.81 -4.01 -12.68
N ALA A 265 -13.18 -3.81 -11.41
CA ALA A 265 -12.81 -2.61 -10.67
C ALA A 265 -11.28 -2.42 -10.58
N ARG A 266 -10.51 -3.50 -10.39
CA ARG A 266 -9.05 -3.46 -10.39
C ARG A 266 -8.48 -3.20 -11.79
N ALA A 267 -9.09 -3.76 -12.84
CA ALA A 267 -8.71 -3.48 -14.22
C ALA A 267 -8.99 -2.02 -14.61
N ALA A 268 -10.14 -1.46 -14.20
CA ALA A 268 -10.49 -0.05 -14.37
C ALA A 268 -9.45 0.87 -13.72
N LEU A 269 -9.08 0.62 -12.46
CA LEU A 269 -8.02 1.40 -11.79
C LEU A 269 -6.66 1.30 -12.49
N ALA A 270 -6.31 0.11 -12.99
CA ALA A 270 -5.07 -0.07 -13.74
C ALA A 270 -5.10 0.75 -15.05
N ALA A 271 -6.22 0.72 -15.78
CA ALA A 271 -6.43 1.51 -16.98
C ALA A 271 -6.39 3.02 -16.68
N VAL A 272 -7.06 3.49 -15.63
CA VAL A 272 -7.00 4.90 -15.16
C VAL A 272 -5.57 5.33 -14.82
N SER A 273 -4.77 4.43 -14.24
CA SER A 273 -3.38 4.72 -13.92
C SER A 273 -2.48 4.78 -15.16
N VAL A 274 -2.72 3.91 -16.15
CA VAL A 274 -2.07 3.99 -17.47
C VAL A 274 -2.47 5.28 -18.19
N LEU A 275 -3.77 5.62 -18.15
CA LEU A 275 -4.33 6.84 -18.72
C LEU A 275 -3.64 8.09 -18.16
N LEU A 276 -3.49 8.19 -16.83
CA LEU A 276 -2.76 9.28 -16.18
C LEU A 276 -1.29 9.35 -16.65
N SER A 277 -0.63 8.20 -16.76
CA SER A 277 0.75 8.14 -17.28
C SER A 277 0.85 8.60 -18.73
N ARG A 278 -0.14 8.24 -19.59
CA ARG A 278 -0.20 8.72 -20.98
C ARG A 278 -0.47 10.21 -21.05
N GLY A 279 -1.34 10.75 -20.18
CA GLY A 279 -1.58 12.19 -20.06
C GLY A 279 -0.31 12.97 -19.72
N LEU A 280 0.51 12.46 -18.79
CA LEU A 280 1.82 13.05 -18.49
C LEU A 280 2.77 13.00 -19.68
N GLY A 281 2.82 11.86 -20.40
CA GLY A 281 3.61 11.73 -21.63
C GLY A 281 3.13 12.66 -22.75
N MET A 282 1.83 12.93 -22.83
CA MET A 282 1.25 13.89 -23.78
C MET A 282 1.70 15.31 -23.47
N ALA A 283 1.69 15.71 -22.19
CA ALA A 283 2.18 17.03 -21.78
C ALA A 283 3.66 17.25 -22.15
N VAL A 284 4.49 16.20 -22.06
CA VAL A 284 5.89 16.25 -22.50
C VAL A 284 5.98 16.44 -24.02
N ARG A 285 5.16 15.74 -24.81
CA ARG A 285 5.12 15.90 -26.27
C ARG A 285 4.74 17.31 -26.67
N LEU A 286 3.71 17.89 -26.03
CA LEU A 286 3.27 19.26 -26.25
C LEU A 286 4.36 20.30 -25.95
N GLN A 287 5.25 20.03 -24.98
CA GLN A 287 6.39 20.91 -24.68
C GLN A 287 7.58 20.70 -25.64
N SER A 288 7.71 19.51 -26.22
CA SER A 288 8.89 19.14 -27.03
C SER A 288 8.74 19.41 -28.53
N LEU A 289 7.50 19.54 -29.02
CA LEU A 289 7.20 19.77 -30.42
C LEU A 289 6.97 21.26 -30.63
N GLU A 290 7.74 21.89 -31.51
CA GLU A 290 7.80 23.35 -31.69
C GLU A 290 6.59 23.90 -32.48
N HIS A 291 5.89 23.05 -33.24
CA HIS A 291 4.84 23.44 -34.20
C HIS A 291 3.46 22.89 -33.82
N ALA A 292 2.78 23.51 -32.85
CA ALA A 292 1.37 23.20 -32.61
C ALA A 292 0.53 23.73 -33.80
N GLN A 293 0.03 22.82 -34.63
CA GLN A 293 -0.82 23.15 -35.77
C GLN A 293 -2.24 23.51 -35.30
N PRO A 294 -2.95 24.45 -35.97
CA PRO A 294 -4.31 24.87 -35.61
C PRO A 294 -5.31 23.70 -35.55
N ALA A 295 -5.11 22.70 -36.42
CA ALA A 295 -5.93 21.49 -36.46
C ALA A 295 -5.84 20.70 -35.14
N PHE A 296 -4.62 20.51 -34.62
CA PHE A 296 -4.43 19.84 -33.34
C PHE A 296 -5.01 20.64 -32.17
N GLU A 297 -4.85 21.96 -32.15
CA GLU A 297 -5.42 22.82 -31.10
C GLU A 297 -6.95 22.70 -31.03
N ASN A 298 -7.61 22.60 -32.19
CA ASN A 298 -9.05 22.37 -32.26
C ASN A 298 -9.44 21.00 -31.67
N THR A 299 -8.81 19.91 -32.12
CA THR A 299 -9.09 18.56 -31.60
C THR A 299 -8.75 18.42 -30.12
N ALA A 300 -7.67 19.06 -29.65
CA ALA A 300 -7.31 19.13 -28.23
C ALA A 300 -8.36 19.92 -27.42
N GLY A 301 -8.90 21.01 -27.97
CA GLY A 301 -9.99 21.78 -27.37
C GLY A 301 -11.30 20.99 -27.26
N MET A 302 -11.68 20.27 -28.32
CA MET A 302 -12.81 19.34 -28.30
C MET A 302 -12.62 18.24 -27.24
N THR A 303 -11.43 17.63 -27.21
CA THR A 303 -11.09 16.60 -26.23
C THR A 303 -11.12 17.13 -24.80
N ARG A 304 -10.58 18.33 -24.56
CA ARG A 304 -10.62 18.98 -23.25
C ARG A 304 -12.06 19.22 -22.78
N THR A 305 -12.90 19.71 -23.68
CA THR A 305 -14.32 19.96 -23.39
C THR A 305 -15.03 18.65 -23.03
N PHE A 306 -14.78 17.59 -23.79
CA PHE A 306 -15.28 16.25 -23.49
C PHE A 306 -14.79 15.71 -22.14
N LEU A 307 -13.50 15.82 -21.82
CA LEU A 307 -12.95 15.33 -20.56
C LEU A 307 -13.56 16.04 -19.33
N LEU A 308 -13.94 17.31 -19.46
CA LEU A 308 -14.60 18.08 -18.40
C LEU A 308 -16.07 17.69 -18.20
N THR A 309 -16.73 17.03 -19.18
CA THR A 309 -18.11 16.53 -19.04
C THR A 309 -18.18 15.09 -18.56
N VAL A 310 -17.05 14.37 -18.56
CA VAL A 310 -16.95 12.99 -18.01
C VAL A 310 -17.52 12.90 -16.59
N PRO A 311 -17.17 13.78 -15.62
CA PRO A 311 -17.62 13.62 -14.24
C PRO A 311 -19.15 13.61 -14.08
N SER A 312 -19.86 14.48 -14.81
CA SER A 312 -21.32 14.55 -14.78
C SER A 312 -22.02 13.37 -15.48
N ARG A 313 -21.32 12.66 -16.37
CA ARG A 313 -21.89 11.57 -17.18
C ARG A 313 -21.60 10.17 -16.62
N LEU A 314 -20.98 10.08 -15.44
CA LEU A 314 -20.74 8.82 -14.73
C LEU A 314 -21.83 8.52 -13.67
N GLU A 315 -22.83 9.39 -13.54
CA GLU A 315 -23.92 9.27 -12.55
C GLU A 315 -25.00 8.25 -12.96
N THR A 316 -25.13 7.95 -14.25
CA THR A 316 -26.20 7.09 -14.81
C THR A 316 -25.64 6.13 -15.86
N ASP A 317 -26.09 4.87 -15.88
CA ASP A 317 -25.53 3.84 -16.78
C ASP A 317 -25.81 4.14 -18.27
N GLU A 318 -26.99 4.71 -18.59
CA GLU A 318 -27.31 5.16 -19.95
C GLU A 318 -26.34 6.24 -20.46
N ASP A 319 -25.85 7.10 -19.57
CA ASP A 319 -24.88 8.14 -19.92
C ASP A 319 -23.50 7.58 -20.21
N VAL A 320 -23.13 6.42 -19.64
CA VAL A 320 -21.83 5.77 -19.92
C VAL A 320 -21.78 5.25 -21.35
N ILE A 321 -22.87 4.67 -21.86
CA ILE A 321 -22.96 4.20 -23.25
C ILE A 321 -22.84 5.39 -24.21
N ALA A 322 -23.59 6.46 -23.96
CA ALA A 322 -23.53 7.68 -24.75
C ALA A 322 -22.13 8.33 -24.69
N LEU A 323 -21.50 8.35 -23.51
CA LEU A 323 -20.14 8.85 -23.31
C LEU A 323 -19.11 8.07 -24.12
N ARG A 324 -19.22 6.73 -24.17
CA ARG A 324 -18.34 5.88 -24.98
C ARG A 324 -18.57 6.08 -26.48
N HIS A 325 -19.81 6.34 -26.89
CA HIS A 325 -20.10 6.70 -28.28
C HIS A 325 -19.40 8.01 -28.68
N ASP A 326 -19.55 9.07 -27.90
CA ASP A 326 -18.92 10.37 -28.15
C ASP A 326 -17.38 10.26 -28.14
N LEU A 327 -16.83 9.44 -27.23
CA LEU A 327 -15.41 9.11 -27.19
C LEU A 327 -14.94 8.42 -28.49
N SER A 328 -15.74 7.50 -29.03
CA SER A 328 -15.43 6.82 -30.29
C SER A 328 -15.41 7.77 -31.49
N GLN A 329 -16.27 8.80 -31.49
CA GLN A 329 -16.28 9.86 -32.50
C GLN A 329 -15.01 10.72 -32.40
N LEU A 330 -14.60 11.14 -31.20
CA LEU A 330 -13.34 11.88 -31.01
C LEU A 330 -12.11 11.08 -31.45
N ARG A 331 -12.10 9.78 -31.20
CA ARG A 331 -11.05 8.88 -31.70
C ARG A 331 -11.06 8.78 -33.23
N ALA A 332 -12.23 8.73 -33.84
CA ALA A 332 -12.37 8.75 -35.30
C ALA A 332 -11.83 10.06 -35.87
N GLU A 333 -12.14 11.20 -35.25
CA GLU A 333 -11.61 12.52 -35.64
C GLU A 333 -10.08 12.56 -35.57
N CYS A 334 -9.49 12.07 -34.46
CA CYS A 334 -8.02 11.98 -34.35
C CYS A 334 -7.41 11.14 -35.48
N ARG A 335 -8.03 9.99 -35.80
CA ARG A 335 -7.57 9.14 -36.92
C ARG A 335 -7.74 9.82 -38.27
N GLN A 336 -8.82 10.57 -38.46
CA GLN A 336 -9.06 11.32 -39.69
C GLN A 336 -8.00 12.41 -39.88
N GLN A 337 -7.65 13.17 -38.83
CA GLN A 337 -6.60 14.18 -38.91
C GLN A 337 -5.22 13.59 -39.22
N ILE A 338 -4.90 12.40 -38.69
CA ILE A 338 -3.67 11.67 -39.07
C ILE A 338 -3.64 11.38 -40.57
N VAL A 339 -4.76 10.94 -41.14
CA VAL A 339 -4.87 10.63 -42.58
C VAL A 339 -4.84 11.90 -43.42
N ASN A 340 -5.50 12.98 -42.98
CA ASN A 340 -5.49 14.27 -43.67
C ASN A 340 -4.06 14.82 -43.76
N ALA A 341 -3.34 14.89 -42.63
CA ALA A 341 -1.95 15.35 -42.59
C ALA A 341 -1.03 14.50 -43.47
N LEU A 342 -1.21 13.17 -43.48
CA LEU A 342 -0.46 12.28 -44.36
C LEU A 342 -0.79 12.52 -45.85
N THR A 343 -2.05 12.76 -46.18
CA THR A 343 -2.49 13.01 -47.56
C THR A 343 -1.97 14.35 -48.06
N GLU A 344 -1.99 15.37 -47.20
CA GLU A 344 -1.41 16.68 -47.49
C GLU A 344 0.09 16.56 -47.74
N GLU A 345 0.82 15.86 -46.88
CA GLU A 345 2.26 15.60 -47.05
C GLU A 345 2.58 14.92 -48.38
N ILE A 346 1.81 13.87 -48.74
CA ILE A 346 1.98 13.15 -50.02
C ILE A 346 1.70 14.08 -51.21
N SER A 347 0.70 14.96 -51.10
CA SER A 347 0.34 15.87 -52.20
C SER A 347 1.35 17.01 -52.40
N LEU A 348 2.00 17.47 -51.32
CA LEU A 348 3.03 18.52 -51.38
C LEU A 348 4.31 18.04 -52.10
N ASN A 349 4.64 16.76 -52.03
CA ASN A 349 5.83 16.14 -52.65
C ASN A 349 7.14 16.92 -52.38
N LEU A 350 7.27 17.49 -51.18
CA LEU A 350 8.40 18.30 -50.74
C LEU A 350 9.52 17.43 -50.15
N PRO A 351 10.78 17.91 -50.14
CA PRO A 351 11.87 17.23 -49.45
C PRO A 351 11.58 17.07 -47.96
N SER A 352 12.03 15.95 -47.37
CA SER A 352 11.82 15.61 -45.95
C SER A 352 12.45 16.58 -44.94
N ALA A 353 13.23 17.55 -45.40
CA ALA A 353 13.87 18.58 -44.58
C ALA A 353 13.08 19.90 -44.57
N ASP A 354 11.95 19.98 -45.27
CA ASP A 354 11.07 21.14 -45.28
C ASP A 354 10.32 21.28 -43.94
N ASP A 355 10.27 22.48 -43.39
CA ASP A 355 9.61 22.78 -42.12
C ASP A 355 8.11 22.41 -42.15
N ARG A 356 7.45 22.49 -43.31
CA ARG A 356 6.04 22.11 -43.47
C ARG A 356 5.83 20.61 -43.32
N VAL A 357 6.75 19.80 -43.86
CA VAL A 357 6.72 18.33 -43.71
C VAL A 357 7.00 17.94 -42.26
N SER A 358 7.93 18.64 -41.59
CA SER A 358 8.18 18.42 -40.16
C SER A 358 6.96 18.78 -39.30
N ALA A 359 6.26 19.87 -39.62
CA ALA A 359 5.05 20.28 -38.91
C ALA A 359 3.89 19.27 -39.08
N LEU A 360 3.69 18.74 -40.29
CA LEU A 360 2.70 17.68 -40.55
C LEU A 360 3.04 16.38 -39.83
N LEU A 361 4.33 16.02 -39.75
CA LEU A 361 4.77 14.87 -38.96
C LEU A 361 4.47 15.06 -37.46
N ASP A 362 4.79 16.23 -36.91
CA ASP A 362 4.55 16.57 -35.51
C ASP A 362 3.05 16.53 -35.19
N GLU A 363 2.20 17.00 -36.12
CA GLU A 363 0.74 16.90 -36.02
C GLU A 363 0.25 15.44 -35.96
N ARG A 364 0.77 14.56 -36.83
CA ARG A 364 0.42 13.13 -36.80
C ARG A 364 0.86 12.47 -35.48
N ILE A 365 2.03 12.85 -34.95
CA ILE A 365 2.54 12.34 -33.67
C ILE A 365 1.60 12.73 -32.53
N LEU A 366 1.17 14.00 -32.49
CA LEU A 366 0.26 14.51 -31.46
C LEU A 366 -1.13 13.87 -31.54
N HIS A 367 -1.73 13.75 -32.73
CA HIS A 367 -3.03 13.09 -32.90
C HIS A 367 -2.95 11.58 -32.60
N ASN A 368 -1.85 10.91 -32.95
CA ASN A 368 -1.66 9.50 -32.59
C ASN A 368 -1.58 9.33 -31.06
N ALA A 369 -0.84 10.21 -30.38
CA ALA A 369 -0.76 10.23 -28.92
C ALA A 369 -2.12 10.51 -28.25
N LEU A 370 -2.94 11.37 -28.87
CA LEU A 370 -4.28 11.71 -28.39
C LEU A 370 -5.26 10.54 -28.57
N ASP A 371 -5.32 9.90 -29.75
CA ASP A 371 -6.14 8.67 -29.97
C ASP A 371 -5.73 7.56 -29.01
N GLU A 372 -4.43 7.39 -28.78
CA GLU A 372 -3.90 6.46 -27.81
C GLU A 372 -4.34 6.76 -26.37
N LEU A 373 -4.40 8.03 -25.98
CA LEU A 373 -4.87 8.44 -24.66
C LEU A 373 -6.37 8.16 -24.52
N LEU A 374 -7.16 8.56 -25.52
CA LEU A 374 -8.60 8.33 -25.56
C LEU A 374 -8.96 6.84 -25.59
N GLY A 375 -8.12 6.01 -26.21
CA GLY A 375 -8.27 4.55 -26.19
C GLY A 375 -8.08 3.94 -24.79
N GLU A 376 -7.20 4.48 -23.95
CA GLU A 376 -7.09 4.04 -22.55
C GLU A 376 -8.28 4.50 -21.71
N LEU A 377 -8.83 5.68 -22.00
CA LEU A 377 -10.06 6.14 -21.36
C LEU A 377 -11.24 5.23 -21.73
N ASP A 378 -11.38 4.82 -22.99
CA ASP A 378 -12.40 3.87 -23.42
C ASP A 378 -12.25 2.51 -22.71
N GLY A 379 -11.02 2.02 -22.60
CA GLY A 379 -10.73 0.81 -21.80
C GLY A 379 -11.12 0.98 -20.33
N ALA A 380 -10.77 2.10 -19.70
CA ALA A 380 -11.14 2.39 -18.32
C ALA A 380 -12.66 2.48 -18.12
N LEU A 381 -13.39 3.11 -19.05
CA LEU A 381 -14.85 3.21 -19.02
C LEU A 381 -15.52 1.87 -19.26
N SER A 382 -14.97 1.02 -20.13
CA SER A 382 -15.48 -0.34 -20.37
C SER A 382 -15.35 -1.21 -19.12
N GLU A 383 -14.22 -1.15 -18.42
CA GLU A 383 -14.01 -1.90 -17.17
C GLU A 383 -14.83 -1.30 -16.01
N PHE A 384 -15.05 0.02 -16.01
CA PHE A 384 -15.93 0.69 -15.06
C PHE A 384 -17.39 0.21 -15.23
N ASP A 385 -17.90 0.18 -16.45
CA ASP A 385 -19.24 -0.33 -16.76
C ASP A 385 -19.39 -1.82 -16.43
N ALA A 386 -18.38 -2.64 -16.77
CA ALA A 386 -18.34 -4.05 -16.41
C ALA A 386 -18.29 -4.29 -14.88
N SER A 387 -17.80 -3.33 -14.10
CA SER A 387 -17.83 -3.41 -12.64
C SER A 387 -19.20 -3.11 -12.02
N HIS A 388 -20.15 -2.57 -12.79
CA HIS A 388 -21.49 -2.20 -12.31
C HIS A 388 -22.51 -3.35 -12.39
N HIS A 389 -22.29 -4.31 -13.29
CA HIS A 389 -23.26 -5.34 -13.61
C HIS A 389 -22.69 -6.74 -13.42
N GLU A 390 -23.49 -7.66 -12.90
CA GLU A 390 -23.12 -9.08 -12.86
C GLU A 390 -23.17 -9.67 -14.27
N ILE A 391 -21.99 -9.84 -14.89
CA ILE A 391 -21.88 -10.50 -16.19
C ILE A 391 -21.94 -12.02 -15.99
N LYS A 392 -23.07 -12.62 -16.35
CA LYS A 392 -23.26 -14.07 -16.23
C LYS A 392 -22.27 -14.84 -17.10
N GLY A 393 -21.52 -15.77 -16.49
CA GLY A 393 -20.54 -16.60 -17.19
C GLY A 393 -19.19 -15.94 -17.43
N ASP A 394 -18.94 -14.78 -16.83
CA ASP A 394 -17.61 -14.17 -16.88
C ASP A 394 -16.58 -15.00 -16.11
N HIS A 395 -15.37 -15.05 -16.65
CA HIS A 395 -14.20 -15.72 -16.09
C HIS A 395 -12.99 -14.80 -16.03
N PHE A 396 -13.19 -13.50 -16.25
CA PHE A 396 -12.13 -12.51 -16.21
C PHE A 396 -11.47 -12.50 -14.83
N ARG A 397 -10.15 -12.59 -14.82
CA ARG A 397 -9.34 -12.55 -13.59
C ARG A 397 -8.23 -11.56 -13.79
N PHE A 398 -8.25 -10.51 -12.99
CA PHE A 398 -7.19 -9.51 -13.00
C PHE A 398 -6.32 -9.68 -11.76
N ARG A 399 -5.00 -9.57 -11.87
CA ARG A 399 -4.11 -9.59 -10.69
C ARG A 399 -2.99 -8.58 -10.87
N LEU A 400 -2.97 -7.56 -10.02
CA LEU A 400 -1.81 -6.69 -9.92
C LEU A 400 -0.68 -7.48 -9.22
N GLN A 401 0.45 -7.68 -9.90
CA GLN A 401 1.62 -8.28 -9.28
C GLN A 401 2.25 -7.28 -8.31
N SER A 402 2.18 -7.60 -7.01
CA SER A 402 2.83 -6.81 -5.98
C SER A 402 4.31 -7.20 -5.81
N HIS A 403 5.14 -6.22 -5.50
CA HIS A 403 6.57 -6.41 -5.31
C HIS A 403 6.88 -7.15 -4.00
N ARG A 404 7.64 -8.25 -4.09
CA ARG A 404 8.08 -9.02 -2.92
C ARG A 404 9.51 -8.64 -2.54
N ASP A 405 9.67 -7.92 -1.42
CA ASP A 405 10.99 -7.54 -0.90
C ASP A 405 11.56 -8.64 0.02
N TRP A 406 12.25 -9.61 -0.59
CA TRP A 406 12.88 -10.73 0.12
C TRP A 406 13.91 -10.30 1.17
N ARG A 407 14.59 -9.18 0.95
CA ARG A 407 15.60 -8.68 1.88
C ARG A 407 14.94 -8.17 3.15
N GLU A 408 13.89 -7.38 3.00
CA GLU A 408 13.11 -6.89 4.13
C GLU A 408 12.45 -8.04 4.90
N ALA A 409 11.91 -9.03 4.19
CA ALA A 409 11.39 -10.24 4.78
C ALA A 409 12.42 -10.96 5.67
N PHE A 410 13.65 -11.15 5.17
CA PHE A 410 14.71 -11.79 5.94
C PHE A 410 15.15 -10.95 7.14
N TYR A 411 15.20 -9.61 7.00
CA TYR A 411 15.52 -8.71 8.12
C TYR A 411 14.46 -8.77 9.21
N ASN A 412 13.18 -8.78 8.85
CA ASN A 412 12.08 -8.92 9.80
C ASN A 412 12.13 -10.27 10.51
N GLY A 413 12.45 -11.35 9.79
CA GLY A 413 12.66 -12.67 10.38
C GLY A 413 13.78 -12.70 11.41
N ILE A 414 14.98 -12.20 11.04
CA ILE A 414 16.12 -12.13 11.97
C ILE A 414 15.78 -11.29 13.20
N ARG A 415 15.14 -10.13 13.03
CA ARG A 415 14.76 -9.26 14.16
C ARG A 415 13.85 -9.99 15.14
N ALA A 416 12.82 -10.67 14.64
CA ALA A 416 11.87 -11.39 15.49
C ALA A 416 12.53 -12.60 16.19
N THR A 417 13.39 -13.36 15.50
CA THR A 417 14.15 -14.45 16.12
C THR A 417 15.08 -13.96 17.22
N LEU A 418 15.83 -12.88 16.95
CA LEU A 418 16.74 -12.31 17.94
C LEU A 418 15.96 -11.72 19.11
N ALA A 419 14.84 -11.03 18.86
CA ALA A 419 13.98 -10.48 19.93
C ALA A 419 13.49 -11.58 20.88
N MET A 420 12.93 -12.64 20.33
CA MET A 420 12.38 -13.74 21.13
C MET A 420 13.47 -14.48 21.92
N THR A 421 14.59 -14.79 21.26
CA THR A 421 15.71 -15.51 21.89
C THR A 421 16.35 -14.67 23.00
N THR A 422 16.57 -13.37 22.77
CA THR A 422 17.15 -12.48 23.79
C THR A 422 16.18 -12.21 24.93
N ALA A 423 14.88 -12.08 24.67
CA ALA A 423 13.88 -11.94 25.72
C ALA A 423 13.79 -13.19 26.61
N GLY A 424 13.81 -14.38 25.99
CA GLY A 424 13.89 -15.66 26.72
C GLY A 424 15.14 -15.75 27.58
N LEU A 425 16.31 -15.38 27.04
CA LEU A 425 17.57 -15.36 27.79
C LEU A 425 17.54 -14.38 28.98
N VAL A 426 16.94 -13.21 28.82
CA VAL A 426 16.77 -12.25 29.93
C VAL A 426 15.93 -12.86 31.04
N TRP A 427 14.84 -13.54 30.70
CA TRP A 427 13.97 -14.17 31.70
C TRP A 427 14.66 -15.34 32.41
N GLU A 428 15.31 -16.23 31.66
CA GLU A 428 16.06 -17.37 32.20
C GLU A 428 17.14 -16.92 33.19
N VAL A 429 17.88 -15.84 32.87
CA VAL A 429 18.92 -15.29 33.76
C VAL A 429 18.34 -14.58 34.98
N THR A 430 17.24 -13.84 34.81
CA THR A 430 16.65 -13.05 35.90
C THR A 430 15.71 -13.86 36.80
N ALA A 431 15.25 -15.02 36.33
CA ALA A 431 14.18 -15.81 36.95
C ALA A 431 12.97 -14.94 37.34
N TRP A 432 12.68 -13.90 36.54
CA TRP A 432 11.70 -12.89 36.89
C TRP A 432 10.29 -13.50 36.91
N PRO A 433 9.53 -13.46 38.04
CA PRO A 433 8.25 -14.16 38.14
C PRO A 433 7.22 -13.77 37.06
N ALA A 434 7.14 -12.48 36.70
CA ALA A 434 6.24 -11.99 35.66
C ALA A 434 6.87 -12.00 34.24
N GLY A 435 8.06 -12.59 34.08
CA GLY A 435 8.81 -12.52 32.82
C GLY A 435 8.18 -13.28 31.65
N ILE A 436 7.26 -14.22 31.90
CA ILE A 436 6.44 -14.84 30.85
C ILE A 436 5.63 -13.77 30.10
N GLY A 437 5.05 -12.80 30.82
CA GLY A 437 4.34 -11.67 30.21
C GLY A 437 5.27 -10.78 29.38
N PHE A 438 6.50 -10.55 29.85
CA PHE A 438 7.52 -9.81 29.13
C PHE A 438 7.85 -10.47 27.76
N ILE A 439 8.19 -11.76 27.75
CA ILE A 439 8.53 -12.48 26.51
C ILE A 439 7.32 -12.53 25.56
N THR A 440 6.13 -12.80 26.10
CA THR A 440 4.89 -12.90 25.31
C THR A 440 4.64 -11.61 24.54
N PHE A 441 4.73 -10.46 25.20
CA PHE A 441 4.50 -9.18 24.53
C PHE A 441 5.66 -8.74 23.62
N VAL A 442 6.90 -9.19 23.87
CA VAL A 442 7.97 -9.05 22.87
C VAL A 442 7.58 -9.77 21.58
N GLY A 443 7.09 -11.02 21.67
CA GLY A 443 6.64 -11.80 20.52
C GLY A 443 5.45 -11.17 19.78
N VAL A 444 4.42 -10.74 20.54
CA VAL A 444 3.22 -10.09 19.98
C VAL A 444 3.59 -8.79 19.24
N VAL A 445 4.39 -7.91 19.85
CA VAL A 445 4.78 -6.64 19.23
C VAL A 445 5.70 -6.85 18.04
N CYS A 446 6.69 -7.77 18.14
CA CYS A 446 7.56 -8.08 17.01
C CYS A 446 6.76 -8.63 15.82
N GLY A 447 5.81 -9.54 16.07
CA GLY A 447 4.90 -10.04 15.05
C GLY A 447 4.05 -8.92 14.45
N LEU A 448 3.26 -8.23 15.28
CA LEU A 448 2.26 -7.25 14.83
C LEU A 448 2.84 -6.11 13.98
N PHE A 449 4.09 -5.74 14.25
CA PHE A 449 4.77 -4.64 13.57
C PHE A 449 5.82 -5.07 12.55
N ALA A 450 6.14 -6.37 12.40
CA ALA A 450 7.10 -6.85 11.42
C ALA A 450 6.76 -6.41 10.00
N THR A 451 5.48 -6.42 9.64
CA THR A 451 5.00 -6.15 8.27
C THR A 451 4.73 -4.66 8.02
N ARG A 452 4.97 -3.80 9.02
CA ARG A 452 4.81 -2.35 8.87
C ARG A 452 6.04 -1.76 8.20
N GLU A 453 5.85 -0.92 7.19
CA GLU A 453 6.94 -0.26 6.46
C GLU A 453 7.89 0.53 7.38
N ASN A 454 7.34 1.25 8.38
CA ASN A 454 8.14 1.89 9.42
C ASN A 454 7.80 1.30 10.80
N PRO A 455 8.46 0.20 11.19
CA PRO A 455 8.14 -0.48 12.44
C PRO A 455 8.51 0.37 13.66
N VAL A 456 9.53 1.23 13.56
CA VAL A 456 9.98 2.07 14.69
C VAL A 456 8.95 3.12 15.07
N LEU A 457 8.38 3.83 14.09
CA LEU A 457 7.34 4.82 14.35
C LEU A 457 6.09 4.17 14.93
N ALA A 458 5.66 3.04 14.34
CA ALA A 458 4.47 2.33 14.75
C ALA A 458 4.59 1.78 16.18
N THR A 459 5.70 1.11 16.50
CA THR A 459 5.96 0.57 17.85
C THR A 459 6.15 1.67 18.90
N THR A 460 6.73 2.83 18.55
CA THR A 460 6.86 3.96 19.48
C THR A 460 5.49 4.55 19.85
N ASN A 461 4.56 4.65 18.89
CA ASN A 461 3.19 5.09 19.17
C ASN A 461 2.42 4.03 19.96
N PHE A 462 2.67 2.75 19.70
CA PHE A 462 2.11 1.65 20.46
C PHE A 462 2.55 1.69 21.94
N LEU A 463 3.84 1.97 22.21
CA LEU A 463 4.36 2.16 23.57
C LEU A 463 3.68 3.33 24.31
N LYS A 464 3.41 4.44 23.62
CA LYS A 464 2.66 5.55 24.22
C LYS A 464 1.23 5.14 24.56
N GLY A 465 0.58 4.39 23.69
CA GLY A 465 -0.77 3.88 23.94
C GLY A 465 -0.80 2.85 25.08
N SER A 466 0.23 2.01 25.23
CA SER A 466 0.34 1.08 26.36
C SER A 466 0.50 1.81 27.69
N LEU A 467 1.25 2.93 27.72
CA LEU A 467 1.35 3.77 28.92
C LEU A 467 0.00 4.40 29.29
N TRP A 468 -0.77 4.86 28.31
CA TRP A 468 -2.14 5.35 28.55
C TRP A 468 -3.07 4.25 29.07
N ALA A 469 -2.99 3.04 28.54
CA ALA A 469 -3.77 1.92 29.05
C ALA A 469 -3.39 1.57 30.49
N ALA A 470 -2.09 1.52 30.80
CA ALA A 470 -1.61 1.27 32.16
C ALA A 470 -2.05 2.37 33.14
N PHE A 471 -2.05 3.63 32.69
CA PHE A 471 -2.52 4.75 33.50
C PHE A 471 -4.02 4.66 33.78
N VAL A 472 -4.86 4.39 32.77
CA VAL A 472 -6.31 4.26 32.98
C VAL A 472 -6.65 3.00 33.77
N SER A 473 -5.97 1.88 33.51
CA SER A 473 -6.19 0.64 34.25
C SER A 473 -5.80 0.78 35.72
N PHE A 474 -4.80 1.59 36.07
CA PHE A 474 -4.48 1.90 37.46
C PHE A 474 -5.70 2.45 38.21
N PHE A 475 -6.35 3.48 37.69
CA PHE A 475 -7.56 4.02 38.33
C PHE A 475 -8.71 3.02 38.35
N MET A 476 -8.86 2.22 37.29
CA MET A 476 -9.87 1.17 37.27
C MET A 476 -9.64 0.12 38.35
N VAL A 477 -8.44 -0.45 38.43
CA VAL A 477 -8.11 -1.56 39.35
C VAL A 477 -8.08 -1.09 40.81
N PHE A 478 -7.63 0.13 41.10
CA PHE A 478 -7.45 0.59 42.48
C PHE A 478 -8.61 1.44 43.02
N LEU A 479 -9.35 2.18 42.18
CA LEU A 479 -10.45 3.03 42.65
C LEU A 479 -11.82 2.45 42.34
N VAL A 480 -11.99 1.87 41.14
CA VAL A 480 -13.32 1.49 40.64
C VAL A 480 -13.63 0.04 40.99
N VAL A 481 -12.89 -0.92 40.43
CA VAL A 481 -13.09 -2.38 40.58
C VAL A 481 -13.26 -2.83 42.05
N PRO A 482 -12.52 -2.29 43.04
CA PRO A 482 -12.67 -2.73 44.43
C PRO A 482 -14.06 -2.42 45.02
N GLN A 483 -14.70 -1.36 44.55
CA GLN A 483 -16.02 -0.89 44.99
C GLN A 483 -17.17 -1.64 44.31
N LEU A 484 -16.89 -2.31 43.19
CA LEU A 484 -17.90 -3.02 42.42
C LEU A 484 -18.22 -4.36 43.07
N THR A 485 -19.52 -4.63 43.19
CA THR A 485 -20.02 -5.88 43.78
C THR A 485 -20.84 -6.71 42.80
N VAL A 486 -21.36 -6.08 41.74
CA VAL A 486 -22.21 -6.73 40.74
C VAL A 486 -21.60 -6.61 39.34
N TYR A 487 -21.94 -7.57 38.49
CA TYR A 487 -21.39 -7.71 37.15
C TYR A 487 -21.78 -6.57 36.21
N GLU A 488 -23.02 -6.09 36.31
CA GLU A 488 -23.56 -4.99 35.52
C GLU A 488 -22.78 -3.69 35.76
N GLU A 489 -22.35 -3.45 37.00
CA GLU A 489 -21.54 -2.29 37.36
C GLU A 489 -20.14 -2.37 36.74
N LEU A 490 -19.54 -3.57 36.68
CA LEU A 490 -18.26 -3.81 36.02
C LEU A 490 -18.33 -3.53 34.52
N ILE A 491 -19.39 -4.00 33.86
CA ILE A 491 -19.61 -3.73 32.43
C ILE A 491 -19.78 -2.22 32.21
N ALA A 492 -20.62 -1.56 33.01
CA ALA A 492 -20.87 -0.13 32.90
C ALA A 492 -19.59 0.68 33.10
N ALA A 493 -18.77 0.31 34.09
CA ALA A 493 -17.48 0.93 34.36
C ALA A 493 -16.51 0.74 33.18
N LEU A 494 -16.38 -0.48 32.64
CA LEU A 494 -15.50 -0.79 31.51
C LEU A 494 -15.95 -0.16 30.18
N ALA A 495 -17.26 0.06 30.00
CA ALA A 495 -17.79 0.65 28.78
C ALA A 495 -17.22 2.05 28.51
N VAL A 496 -17.09 2.88 29.54
CA VAL A 496 -16.62 4.27 29.42
C VAL A 496 -15.21 4.38 28.81
N PRO A 497 -14.15 3.77 29.39
CA PRO A 497 -12.82 3.85 28.81
C PRO A 497 -12.71 3.10 27.48
N MET A 498 -13.51 2.05 27.25
CA MET A 498 -13.51 1.30 25.98
C MET A 498 -14.12 2.13 24.84
N ILE A 499 -15.22 2.85 25.09
CA ILE A 499 -15.80 3.81 24.12
C ILE A 499 -14.81 4.92 23.81
N ALA A 500 -14.13 5.48 24.82
CA ALA A 500 -13.10 6.49 24.61
C ALA A 500 -11.96 5.96 23.71
N GLY A 501 -11.54 4.71 23.91
CA GLY A 501 -10.59 4.03 23.04
C GLY A 501 -11.10 3.84 21.61
N GLY A 502 -12.37 3.46 21.44
CA GLY A 502 -13.01 3.32 20.13
C GLY A 502 -13.11 4.63 19.35
N LEU A 503 -13.44 5.73 20.05
CA LEU A 503 -13.44 7.08 19.46
C LEU A 503 -12.02 7.49 19.05
N ALA A 504 -11.03 7.23 19.91
CA ALA A 504 -9.63 7.52 19.60
C ALA A 504 -9.12 6.70 18.40
N ALA A 505 -9.63 5.47 18.20
CA ALA A 505 -9.28 4.62 17.06
C ALA A 505 -9.78 5.18 15.73
N ARG A 506 -10.84 6.01 15.74
CA ARG A 506 -11.45 6.61 14.54
C ARG A 506 -10.86 7.97 14.16
N ASN A 507 -9.95 8.50 14.97
CA ASN A 507 -9.19 9.70 14.63
C ASN A 507 -7.78 9.32 14.14
N ALA A 508 -7.43 9.76 12.93
CA ALA A 508 -6.16 9.40 12.27
C ALA A 508 -4.91 9.76 13.10
N ALA A 509 -4.96 10.83 13.89
CA ALA A 509 -3.84 11.25 14.74
C ALA A 509 -3.62 10.32 15.94
N THR A 510 -4.69 9.71 16.46
CA THR A 510 -4.67 8.88 17.68
C THR A 510 -4.80 7.39 17.40
N ALA A 511 -5.13 6.97 16.18
CA ALA A 511 -5.45 5.59 15.84
C ALA A 511 -4.41 4.54 16.30
N LEU A 512 -3.11 4.79 16.08
CA LEU A 512 -2.04 3.87 16.51
C LEU A 512 -1.90 3.79 18.04
N HIS A 513 -2.14 4.90 18.75
CA HIS A 513 -2.14 4.94 20.21
C HIS A 513 -3.35 4.18 20.76
N ALA A 514 -4.52 4.43 20.16
CA ALA A 514 -5.78 3.79 20.51
C ALA A 514 -5.72 2.28 20.31
N ALA A 515 -5.07 1.79 19.25
CA ALA A 515 -4.90 0.36 19.00
C ALA A 515 -4.17 -0.37 20.14
N ALA A 516 -3.12 0.25 20.71
CA ALA A 516 -2.45 -0.31 21.89
C ALA A 516 -3.32 -0.19 23.14
N TYR A 517 -4.00 0.94 23.28
CA TYR A 517 -4.85 1.22 24.43
C TYR A 517 -6.01 0.22 24.53
N THR A 518 -6.80 0.05 23.48
CA THR A 518 -7.96 -0.86 23.47
C THR A 518 -7.55 -2.32 23.56
N LEU A 519 -6.38 -2.67 23.02
CA LEU A 519 -5.83 -4.01 23.12
C LEU A 519 -5.35 -4.33 24.55
N LEU A 520 -4.65 -3.42 25.21
CA LEU A 520 -3.99 -3.69 26.49
C LEU A 520 -4.85 -3.34 27.71
N LEU A 521 -5.85 -2.48 27.58
CA LEU A 521 -6.72 -2.10 28.69
C LEU A 521 -7.41 -3.33 29.33
N PRO A 522 -8.08 -4.24 28.58
CA PRO A 522 -8.65 -5.44 29.18
C PRO A 522 -7.59 -6.33 29.84
N ASN A 523 -6.38 -6.37 29.28
CA ASN A 523 -5.25 -7.14 29.84
C ASN A 523 -4.73 -6.56 31.15
N PHE A 524 -4.75 -5.24 31.34
CA PHE A 524 -4.29 -4.61 32.58
C PHE A 524 -5.37 -4.51 33.66
N VAL A 525 -6.65 -4.49 33.27
CA VAL A 525 -7.74 -4.62 34.24
C VAL A 525 -7.91 -6.09 34.65
N HIS A 526 -7.76 -7.01 33.70
CA HIS A 526 -7.80 -8.46 33.88
C HIS A 526 -8.97 -8.91 34.78
N PRO A 527 -10.20 -8.70 34.29
CA PRO A 527 -11.41 -9.13 34.99
C PRO A 527 -11.42 -10.65 35.16
N TRP A 528 -11.65 -11.12 36.38
CA TRP A 528 -11.61 -12.54 36.74
C TRP A 528 -12.76 -12.87 37.71
N ASN A 529 -13.36 -14.06 37.62
CA ASN A 529 -14.56 -14.44 38.40
C ASN A 529 -14.29 -14.60 39.90
N GLN A 530 -13.17 -15.23 40.25
CA GLN A 530 -12.85 -15.69 41.60
C GLN A 530 -11.71 -14.91 42.30
N GLY A 531 -11.29 -13.75 41.77
CA GLY A 531 -10.03 -13.13 42.16
C GLY A 531 -9.96 -11.64 41.88
N ARG A 532 -9.09 -10.97 42.65
CA ARG A 532 -8.68 -9.57 42.45
C ARG A 532 -7.16 -9.52 42.47
N TRP A 533 -6.57 -8.61 41.71
CA TRP A 533 -5.13 -8.42 41.69
C TRP A 533 -4.63 -7.91 43.04
N ASN A 534 -3.52 -8.48 43.51
CA ASN A 534 -2.71 -7.81 44.52
C ASN A 534 -1.95 -6.64 43.86
N GLU A 535 -1.74 -5.55 44.61
CA GLU A 535 -0.96 -4.38 44.19
C GLU A 535 0.37 -4.79 43.55
N ILE A 536 1.10 -5.69 44.21
CA ILE A 536 2.43 -6.15 43.79
C ILE A 536 2.33 -6.86 42.44
N GLU A 537 1.35 -7.74 42.30
CA GLU A 537 1.14 -8.50 41.08
C GLU A 537 0.80 -7.57 39.92
N TRP A 538 -0.06 -6.56 40.16
CA TRP A 538 -0.46 -5.61 39.13
C TRP A 538 0.72 -4.79 38.63
N PHE A 539 1.55 -4.27 39.54
CA PHE A 539 2.77 -3.54 39.15
C PHE A 539 3.75 -4.45 38.40
N ASN A 540 3.90 -5.69 38.84
CA ASN A 540 4.84 -6.64 38.25
C ASN A 540 4.42 -7.05 36.83
N SER A 541 3.15 -7.46 36.65
CA SER A 541 2.64 -7.88 35.34
C SER A 541 2.48 -6.70 34.37
N THR A 542 1.99 -5.55 34.84
CA THR A 542 1.87 -4.35 34.00
C THR A 542 3.24 -3.85 33.53
N SER A 543 4.23 -3.83 34.44
CA SER A 543 5.61 -3.47 34.06
C SER A 543 6.24 -4.49 33.10
N ALA A 544 5.98 -5.78 33.25
CA ALA A 544 6.42 -6.82 32.31
C ALA A 544 5.91 -6.58 30.89
N VAL A 545 4.62 -6.26 30.74
CA VAL A 545 4.05 -5.92 29.42
C VAL A 545 4.68 -4.65 28.85
N VAL A 546 4.73 -3.56 29.63
CA VAL A 546 5.27 -2.27 29.16
C VAL A 546 6.75 -2.38 28.79
N LEU A 547 7.54 -3.09 29.59
CA LEU A 547 8.96 -3.36 29.31
C LEU A 547 9.12 -4.26 28.09
N GLY A 548 8.23 -5.24 27.88
CA GLY A 548 8.23 -6.09 26.68
C GLY A 548 7.99 -5.26 25.41
N VAL A 549 7.02 -4.34 25.45
CA VAL A 549 6.78 -3.38 24.37
C VAL A 549 8.00 -2.48 24.14
N ALA A 550 8.59 -1.92 25.20
CA ALA A 550 9.77 -1.07 25.10
C ALA A 550 11.01 -1.82 24.58
N PHE A 551 11.16 -3.08 24.93
CA PHE A 551 12.21 -3.96 24.43
C PHE A 551 12.04 -4.23 22.94
N ALA A 552 10.81 -4.54 22.48
CA ALA A 552 10.52 -4.69 21.06
C ALA A 552 10.83 -3.40 20.26
N VAL A 553 10.47 -2.21 20.78
CA VAL A 553 10.86 -0.92 20.19
C VAL A 553 12.39 -0.81 20.06
N SER A 554 13.12 -1.25 21.08
CA SER A 554 14.59 -1.22 21.09
C SER A 554 15.17 -2.17 20.04
N ILE A 555 14.61 -3.37 19.89
CA ILE A 555 15.02 -4.31 18.83
C ILE A 555 14.84 -3.70 17.44
N PHE A 556 13.68 -3.11 17.14
CA PHE A 556 13.43 -2.48 15.83
C PHE A 556 14.36 -1.29 15.54
N ARG A 557 14.92 -0.65 16.57
CA ARG A 557 15.89 0.45 16.42
C ARG A 557 17.34 -0.02 16.35
N LEU A 558 17.69 -1.11 17.01
CA LEU A 558 19.07 -1.59 17.14
C LEU A 558 19.43 -2.62 16.07
N VAL A 559 18.53 -3.56 15.80
CA VAL A 559 18.77 -4.72 14.95
C VAL A 559 18.32 -4.41 13.53
N LEU A 560 19.28 -4.21 12.63
CA LEU A 560 19.05 -3.94 11.21
C LEU A 560 18.00 -2.83 10.98
N PRO A 561 18.18 -1.62 11.50
CA PRO A 561 17.15 -0.58 11.48
C PRO A 561 16.70 -0.21 10.06
N PHE A 562 15.44 0.14 9.91
CA PHE A 562 14.89 0.69 8.68
C PHE A 562 15.52 2.06 8.38
N ASP A 563 16.03 2.23 7.15
CA ASP A 563 16.59 3.49 6.67
C ASP A 563 15.94 3.85 5.32
N ALA A 564 15.05 4.84 5.37
CA ALA A 564 14.32 5.36 4.21
C ALA A 564 15.26 5.88 3.10
N SER A 565 16.47 6.31 3.42
CA SER A 565 17.44 6.75 2.40
C SER A 565 18.03 5.56 1.64
N SER A 566 18.34 4.47 2.34
CA SER A 566 18.88 3.24 1.77
C SER A 566 17.83 2.45 0.98
N GLU A 567 16.58 2.49 1.41
CA GLU A 567 15.46 1.90 0.67
C GLU A 567 15.20 2.65 -0.65
N ARG A 568 15.10 3.99 -0.62
CA ARG A 568 14.98 4.80 -1.85
C ARG A 568 16.12 4.53 -2.82
N TRP A 569 17.36 4.42 -2.32
CA TRP A 569 18.50 4.04 -3.13
C TRP A 569 18.34 2.66 -3.78
N ARG A 570 17.90 1.66 -3.01
CA ARG A 570 17.63 0.30 -3.50
C ARG A 570 16.55 0.31 -4.58
N MET A 571 15.42 0.94 -4.30
CA MET A 571 14.28 1.04 -5.22
C MET A 571 14.69 1.64 -6.56
N ARG A 572 15.49 2.72 -6.53
CA ARG A 572 16.07 3.32 -7.74
C ARG A 572 16.93 2.31 -8.51
N ARG A 573 17.86 1.61 -7.86
CA ARG A 573 18.71 0.62 -8.55
C ARG A 573 17.89 -0.51 -9.16
N THR A 574 16.89 -1.04 -8.45
CA THR A 574 16.00 -2.09 -8.96
C THR A 574 15.18 -1.60 -10.14
N MET A 575 14.64 -0.37 -10.08
CA MET A 575 13.90 0.21 -11.21
C MET A 575 14.76 0.38 -12.46
N LEU A 576 16.01 0.80 -12.28
CA LEU A 576 16.95 0.93 -13.39
C LEU A 576 17.43 -0.41 -13.94
N GLN A 577 17.53 -1.44 -13.09
CA GLN A 577 17.75 -2.82 -13.54
C GLN A 577 16.55 -3.33 -14.33
N ASP A 578 15.33 -3.08 -13.87
CA ASP A 578 14.14 -3.50 -14.59
C ASP A 578 14.00 -2.84 -15.96
N LEU A 579 14.39 -1.57 -16.11
CA LEU A 579 14.44 -0.91 -17.42
C LEU A 579 15.39 -1.61 -18.39
N ARG A 580 16.55 -2.08 -17.90
CA ARG A 580 17.52 -2.84 -18.71
C ARG A 580 16.95 -4.18 -19.12
N THR A 581 16.35 -4.91 -18.17
CA THR A 581 15.75 -6.21 -18.46
C THR A 581 14.57 -6.07 -19.40
N LEU A 582 13.77 -5.01 -19.30
CA LEU A 582 12.65 -4.76 -20.20
C LEU A 582 13.08 -4.65 -21.67
N ALA A 583 14.28 -4.12 -21.94
CA ALA A 583 14.81 -3.97 -23.29
C ALA A 583 15.22 -5.31 -23.94
N SER A 584 15.47 -6.37 -23.15
CA SER A 584 15.97 -7.67 -23.65
C SER A 584 15.16 -8.90 -23.20
N ALA A 585 14.21 -8.78 -22.27
CA ALA A 585 13.51 -9.93 -21.69
C ALA A 585 12.61 -10.66 -22.69
N GLU A 586 12.66 -11.99 -22.72
CA GLU A 586 11.72 -12.82 -23.49
C GLU A 586 10.98 -13.76 -22.54
N PRO A 587 9.63 -13.80 -22.56
CA PRO A 587 8.70 -13.01 -23.38
C PRO A 587 8.64 -11.51 -22.99
N ILE A 588 8.08 -10.68 -23.88
CA ILE A 588 7.86 -9.24 -23.61
C ILE A 588 6.89 -9.08 -22.43
N PRO A 589 7.27 -8.36 -21.35
CA PRO A 589 6.38 -8.12 -20.22
C PRO A 589 5.11 -7.35 -20.63
N LEU A 590 4.00 -7.63 -19.97
CA LEU A 590 2.75 -6.90 -20.19
C LEU A 590 2.88 -5.45 -19.69
N THR A 591 2.26 -4.52 -20.40
CA THR A 591 2.19 -3.09 -20.04
C THR A 591 1.62 -2.88 -18.64
N GLN A 592 0.63 -3.69 -18.26
CA GLN A 592 -0.03 -3.66 -16.96
C GLN A 592 0.92 -4.05 -15.82
N ASP A 593 1.76 -5.09 -16.01
CA ASP A 593 2.74 -5.52 -15.01
C ASP A 593 3.82 -4.46 -14.75
N TRP A 594 4.22 -3.76 -15.82
CA TRP A 594 5.15 -2.63 -15.71
C TRP A 594 4.51 -1.46 -14.96
N THR A 595 3.27 -1.14 -15.30
CA THR A 595 2.51 -0.04 -14.69
C THR A 595 2.25 -0.32 -13.21
N GLY A 596 1.75 -1.50 -12.86
CA GLY A 596 1.48 -1.91 -11.47
C GLY A 596 2.71 -1.84 -10.58
N ARG A 597 3.88 -2.33 -11.05
CA ARG A 597 5.13 -2.24 -10.30
C ARG A 597 5.60 -0.80 -10.06
N ASN A 598 5.41 0.09 -11.02
CA ASN A 598 5.82 1.49 -10.87
C ASN A 598 4.83 2.30 -10.02
N ILE A 599 3.54 1.98 -10.07
CA ILE A 599 2.55 2.57 -9.15
C ILE A 599 2.85 2.18 -7.70
N ASP A 600 3.19 0.91 -7.43
CA ASP A 600 3.60 0.47 -6.08
C ASP A 600 4.81 1.25 -5.57
N ARG A 601 5.85 1.41 -6.41
CA ARG A 601 7.04 2.22 -6.09
C ARG A 601 6.66 3.67 -5.79
N PHE A 602 5.82 4.26 -6.63
CA PHE A 602 5.38 5.64 -6.48
C PHE A 602 4.64 5.84 -5.15
N ALA A 603 3.73 4.93 -4.83
CA ALA A 603 2.99 4.96 -3.58
C ALA A 603 3.90 4.77 -2.35
N ARG A 604 4.89 3.87 -2.41
CA ARG A 604 5.89 3.73 -1.34
C ARG A 604 6.68 5.03 -1.13
N VAL A 605 7.13 5.69 -2.21
CA VAL A 605 7.83 6.98 -2.11
C VAL A 605 6.94 8.06 -1.48
N ILE A 606 5.67 8.13 -1.86
CA ILE A 606 4.69 9.07 -1.27
C ILE A 606 4.48 8.76 0.22
N ARG A 607 4.28 7.49 0.60
CA ARG A 607 4.09 7.10 2.00
C ARG A 607 5.28 7.50 2.88
N HIS A 608 6.49 7.48 2.33
CA HIS A 608 7.70 7.92 3.02
C HIS A 608 7.93 9.44 2.96
N ALA A 609 7.13 10.19 2.20
CA ALA A 609 7.31 11.62 1.99
C ALA A 609 6.98 12.47 3.22
N GLY A 610 6.10 11.96 4.09
CA GLY A 610 5.47 12.76 5.13
C GLY A 610 4.56 13.87 4.54
N PRO A 611 4.02 14.77 5.37
CA PRO A 611 3.09 15.81 4.92
C PRO A 611 3.74 16.95 4.11
N THR A 612 5.07 17.08 4.13
CA THR A 612 5.82 18.07 3.33
C THR A 612 6.94 17.34 2.56
N PRO A 613 6.75 17.07 1.26
CA PRO A 613 7.75 16.36 0.49
C PRO A 613 9.02 17.21 0.36
N SER A 614 10.16 16.65 0.76
CA SER A 614 11.46 17.30 0.49
C SER A 614 11.72 17.37 -1.02
N PRO A 615 12.53 18.32 -1.51
CA PRO A 615 12.92 18.39 -2.93
C PRO A 615 13.49 17.07 -3.48
N THR A 616 14.20 16.33 -2.62
CA THR A 616 14.70 14.99 -2.98
C THR A 616 13.57 14.00 -3.26
N ILE A 617 12.49 14.01 -2.46
CA ILE A 617 11.34 13.13 -2.65
C ILE A 617 10.62 13.48 -3.96
N GLU A 618 10.44 14.77 -4.25
CA GLU A 618 9.85 15.21 -5.52
C GLU A 618 10.68 14.73 -6.72
N GLY A 619 12.02 14.82 -6.65
CA GLY A 619 12.88 14.27 -7.68
C GLY A 619 12.80 12.75 -7.82
N TYR A 620 12.54 12.01 -6.73
CA TYR A 620 12.25 10.57 -6.78
C TYR A 620 10.91 10.27 -7.45
N LEU A 621 9.87 11.06 -7.18
CA LEU A 621 8.56 10.92 -7.82
C LEU A 621 8.67 11.19 -9.32
N GLN A 622 9.32 12.29 -9.70
CA GLN A 622 9.58 12.63 -11.10
C GLN A 622 10.38 11.53 -11.80
N GLY A 623 11.45 11.07 -11.16
CA GLY A 623 12.30 10.01 -11.71
C GLY A 623 11.60 8.66 -11.89
N THR A 624 10.70 8.31 -10.97
CA THR A 624 9.89 7.08 -11.06
C THR A 624 8.92 7.15 -12.24
N LEU A 625 8.32 8.33 -12.48
CA LEU A 625 7.45 8.55 -13.64
C LEU A 625 8.23 8.52 -14.94
N ALA A 626 9.40 9.16 -15.00
CA ALA A 626 10.27 9.10 -16.16
C ALA A 626 10.63 7.65 -16.51
N ALA A 627 11.01 6.85 -15.51
CA ALA A 627 11.25 5.42 -15.70
C ALA A 627 10.01 4.68 -16.19
N MET A 628 8.82 4.95 -15.61
CA MET A 628 7.56 4.38 -16.07
C MET A 628 7.30 4.68 -17.55
N THR A 629 7.37 5.96 -17.94
CA THR A 629 7.17 6.44 -19.32
C THR A 629 8.19 5.81 -20.28
N ILE A 630 9.46 5.76 -19.93
CA ILE A 630 10.51 5.11 -20.75
C ILE A 630 10.17 3.63 -20.94
N GLY A 631 9.83 2.91 -19.87
CA GLY A 631 9.52 1.48 -19.96
C GLY A 631 8.29 1.17 -20.81
N LEU A 632 7.23 1.98 -20.73
CA LEU A 632 6.06 1.83 -21.60
C LEU A 632 6.43 1.94 -23.08
N ASN A 633 7.27 2.94 -23.43
CA ASN A 633 7.72 3.12 -24.81
C ASN A 633 8.68 2.00 -25.27
N ILE A 634 9.50 1.44 -24.39
CA ILE A 634 10.32 0.25 -24.70
C ILE A 634 9.42 -0.95 -25.03
N ILE A 635 8.40 -1.25 -24.21
CA ILE A 635 7.47 -2.37 -24.47
C ILE A 635 6.82 -2.23 -25.85
N ARG A 636 6.42 -1.00 -26.22
CA ARG A 636 5.79 -0.73 -27.52
C ARG A 636 6.75 -0.87 -28.69
N ILE A 637 7.97 -0.34 -28.60
CA ILE A 637 9.00 -0.55 -29.63
C ILE A 637 9.24 -2.06 -29.82
N ARG A 638 9.32 -2.83 -28.73
CA ARG A 638 9.51 -4.28 -28.81
C ARG A 638 8.29 -5.01 -29.39
N THR A 639 7.08 -4.54 -29.08
CA THR A 639 5.84 -5.08 -29.65
C THR A 639 5.78 -4.83 -31.16
N LEU A 640 6.19 -3.63 -31.60
CA LEU A 640 6.31 -3.25 -32.99
C LEU A 640 7.37 -4.09 -33.72
N LEU A 641 8.55 -4.30 -33.12
CA LEU A 641 9.58 -5.20 -33.63
C LEU A 641 9.06 -6.64 -33.81
N LYS A 642 8.22 -7.13 -32.89
CA LYS A 642 7.62 -8.48 -32.96
C LYS A 642 6.59 -8.62 -34.09
N ARG A 643 5.84 -7.56 -34.40
CA ARG A 643 4.86 -7.54 -35.52
C ARG A 643 5.54 -7.63 -36.89
N ASN A 644 6.80 -7.21 -37.00
CA ASN A 644 7.61 -7.25 -38.21
C ASN A 644 6.98 -6.52 -39.42
N GLN A 645 6.28 -5.41 -39.16
CA GLN A 645 5.61 -4.56 -40.17
C GLN A 645 6.39 -3.27 -40.46
N ILE A 646 7.73 -3.33 -40.41
CA ILE A 646 8.60 -2.18 -40.65
C ILE A 646 9.80 -2.55 -41.55
N PRO A 647 10.37 -1.59 -42.29
CA PRO A 647 11.55 -1.83 -43.13
C PRO A 647 12.76 -2.34 -42.35
N HIS A 648 13.58 -3.19 -42.96
CA HIS A 648 14.75 -3.80 -42.32
C HIS A 648 15.74 -2.77 -41.76
N GLN A 649 15.93 -1.62 -42.43
CA GLN A 649 16.79 -0.54 -41.95
C GLN A 649 16.26 0.11 -40.66
N ALA A 650 14.95 0.38 -40.60
CA ALA A 650 14.30 0.92 -39.41
C ALA A 650 14.34 -0.09 -38.26
N ARG A 651 14.10 -1.37 -38.56
CA ARG A 651 14.21 -2.47 -37.60
C ARG A 651 15.59 -2.52 -36.95
N ARG A 652 16.66 -2.48 -37.75
CA ARG A 652 18.04 -2.48 -37.25
C ARG A 652 18.33 -1.29 -36.32
N ALA A 653 17.83 -0.10 -36.65
CA ALA A 653 18.00 1.09 -35.80
C ALA A 653 17.30 0.95 -34.44
N LEU A 654 16.09 0.38 -34.42
CA LEU A 654 15.36 0.08 -33.19
C LEU A 654 16.06 -1.01 -32.38
N GLU A 655 16.53 -2.09 -33.00
CA GLU A 655 17.29 -3.16 -32.33
C GLU A 655 18.59 -2.64 -31.69
N ILE A 656 19.34 -1.77 -32.38
CA ILE A 656 20.54 -1.12 -31.82
C ILE A 656 20.16 -0.26 -30.61
N THR A 657 19.05 0.47 -30.68
CA THR A 657 18.57 1.29 -29.57
C THR A 657 18.21 0.40 -28.37
N MET A 658 17.50 -0.71 -28.58
CA MET A 658 17.15 -1.66 -27.52
C MET A 658 18.40 -2.35 -26.92
N ALA A 659 19.37 -2.74 -27.75
CA ALA A 659 20.64 -3.29 -27.28
C ALA A 659 21.42 -2.28 -26.42
N ARG A 660 21.34 -0.98 -26.77
CA ARG A 660 21.95 0.08 -25.97
C ARG A 660 21.23 0.29 -24.64
N MET A 661 19.91 0.17 -24.63
CA MET A 661 19.08 0.24 -23.42
C MET A 661 19.31 -0.96 -22.48
N SER A 662 19.58 -2.16 -23.02
CA SER A 662 19.83 -3.36 -22.18
C SER A 662 21.22 -3.34 -21.51
N GLN A 663 22.23 -2.79 -22.18
CA GLN A 663 23.61 -2.69 -21.66
C GLN A 663 23.88 -1.45 -20.80
N PHE A 664 22.84 -0.68 -20.49
CA PHE A 664 22.95 0.59 -19.82
C PHE A 664 23.59 0.46 -18.41
N THR A 665 24.52 1.36 -17.99
CA THR A 665 25.25 1.23 -16.69
C THR A 665 25.29 2.47 -15.78
N GLY A 666 24.89 3.65 -16.23
CA GLY A 666 24.91 4.89 -15.42
C GLY A 666 24.95 6.16 -16.27
N GLN A 667 25.58 6.09 -17.44
CA GLN A 667 25.80 7.22 -18.35
C GLN A 667 24.79 7.21 -19.51
N TYR A 668 23.65 7.91 -19.34
CA TYR A 668 22.52 7.86 -20.26
C TYR A 668 22.68 8.67 -21.55
N GLY A 669 23.66 9.58 -21.61
CA GLY A 669 23.90 10.39 -22.80
C GLY A 669 24.10 9.55 -24.07
N LYS A 670 24.71 8.37 -23.95
CA LYS A 670 24.89 7.45 -25.09
C LYS A 670 23.57 6.84 -25.56
N ALA A 671 22.72 6.34 -24.66
CA ALA A 671 21.41 5.78 -25.02
C ALA A 671 20.48 6.84 -25.62
N SER A 672 20.44 8.03 -25.01
CA SER A 672 19.71 9.19 -25.55
C SER A 672 20.21 9.60 -26.94
N SER A 673 21.54 9.66 -27.15
CA SER A 673 22.12 9.96 -28.46
C SER A 673 21.77 8.90 -29.52
N THR A 674 21.73 7.62 -29.15
CA THR A 674 21.32 6.54 -30.04
C THR A 674 19.85 6.65 -30.41
N ALA A 675 18.98 6.94 -29.45
CA ALA A 675 17.56 7.18 -29.69
C ALA A 675 17.35 8.35 -30.66
N ARG A 676 18.04 9.49 -30.47
CA ARG A 676 17.98 10.64 -31.39
C ARG A 676 18.45 10.31 -32.80
N ARG A 677 19.56 9.56 -32.93
CA ARG A 677 20.06 9.10 -34.25
C ARG A 677 19.06 8.16 -34.93
N ALA A 678 18.45 7.25 -34.16
CA ALA A 678 17.40 6.39 -34.66
C ALA A 678 16.18 7.21 -35.11
N THR A 679 15.75 8.22 -34.33
CA THR A 679 14.67 9.14 -34.72
C THR A 679 14.96 9.84 -36.04
N ALA A 680 16.16 10.42 -36.20
CA ALA A 680 16.55 11.09 -37.44
C ALA A 680 16.55 10.14 -38.64
N LEU A 681 17.07 8.92 -38.47
CA LEU A 681 17.07 7.91 -39.52
C LEU A 681 15.65 7.44 -39.86
N LEU A 682 14.80 7.19 -38.86
CA LEU A 682 13.41 6.79 -39.08
C LEU A 682 12.61 7.90 -39.80
N ARG A 683 12.84 9.18 -39.50
CA ARG A 683 12.24 10.31 -40.24
C ARG A 683 12.59 10.26 -41.73
N THR A 684 13.85 9.98 -42.06
CA THR A 684 14.27 9.87 -43.47
C THR A 684 13.68 8.64 -44.20
N ILE A 685 13.48 7.52 -43.49
CA ILE A 685 12.86 6.32 -44.05
C ILE A 685 11.36 6.56 -44.26
N GLU A 686 10.69 7.12 -43.25
CA GLU A 686 9.26 7.37 -43.28
C GLU A 686 8.86 8.28 -44.44
N ALA A 687 9.61 9.36 -44.67
CA ALA A 687 9.40 10.27 -45.80
C ALA A 687 9.56 9.60 -47.18
N ARG A 688 10.26 8.46 -47.29
CA ARG A 688 10.49 7.75 -48.57
C ARG A 688 9.65 6.48 -48.71
N GLU A 689 8.97 6.05 -47.65
CA GLU A 689 8.25 4.79 -47.63
C GLU A 689 6.93 4.92 -48.42
N ALA A 690 6.70 4.02 -49.37
CA ALA A 690 5.50 4.08 -50.22
C ALA A 690 4.28 3.43 -49.55
N ASN A 691 4.51 2.47 -48.63
CA ASN A 691 3.43 1.79 -47.95
C ASN A 691 2.90 2.62 -46.77
N ILE A 692 1.64 3.06 -46.89
CA ILE A 692 0.94 3.85 -45.87
C ILE A 692 0.94 3.17 -44.50
N THR A 693 0.70 1.85 -44.45
CA THR A 693 0.70 1.10 -43.19
C THR A 693 2.07 1.12 -42.52
N MET A 694 3.16 0.96 -43.30
CA MET A 694 4.52 1.04 -42.76
C MET A 694 4.88 2.47 -42.33
N ARG A 695 4.43 3.51 -43.05
CA ARG A 695 4.59 4.91 -42.62
C ARG A 695 3.94 5.19 -41.26
N ILE A 696 2.73 4.67 -41.04
CA ILE A 696 2.03 4.83 -39.76
C ILE A 696 2.80 4.15 -38.62
N GLU A 697 3.32 2.93 -38.83
CA GLU A 697 4.14 2.23 -37.84
C GLU A 697 5.48 2.95 -37.58
N LEU A 698 6.11 3.52 -38.62
CA LEU A 698 7.31 4.34 -38.47
C LEU A 698 7.04 5.62 -37.67
N THR A 699 5.89 6.27 -37.89
CA THR A 699 5.46 7.45 -37.12
C THR A 699 5.30 7.11 -35.64
N ARG A 700 4.69 5.96 -35.32
CA ARG A 700 4.59 5.46 -33.93
C ARG A 700 5.98 5.21 -33.33
N ALA A 701 6.88 4.57 -34.07
CA ALA A 701 8.24 4.32 -33.61
C ALA A 701 9.02 5.62 -33.34
N ILE A 702 8.89 6.62 -34.21
CA ILE A 702 9.45 7.98 -34.03
C ILE A 702 8.91 8.59 -32.73
N ALA A 703 7.59 8.57 -32.53
CA ALA A 703 6.95 9.12 -31.33
C ALA A 703 7.47 8.46 -30.04
N TYR A 704 7.67 7.14 -30.03
CA TYR A 704 8.19 6.43 -28.87
C TYR A 704 9.66 6.79 -28.59
N LEU A 705 10.50 6.92 -29.63
CA LEU A 705 11.91 7.30 -29.49
C LEU A 705 12.09 8.74 -29.01
N ILE A 706 11.24 9.67 -29.46
CA ILE A 706 11.27 11.07 -29.01
C ILE A 706 11.06 11.13 -27.49
N VAL A 707 10.02 10.47 -26.99
CA VAL A 707 9.72 10.42 -25.54
C VAL A 707 10.86 9.77 -24.77
N ILE A 708 11.41 8.65 -25.25
CA ILE A 708 12.56 8.00 -24.59
C ILE A 708 13.75 8.97 -24.53
N SER A 709 14.11 9.63 -25.63
CA SER A 709 15.27 10.53 -25.66
C SER A 709 15.10 11.75 -24.74
N HIS A 710 13.90 12.34 -24.73
CA HIS A 710 13.58 13.49 -23.88
C HIS A 710 13.63 13.12 -22.39
N GLU A 711 12.96 12.04 -21.98
CA GLU A 711 12.93 11.61 -20.58
C GLU A 711 14.30 11.20 -20.06
N LEU A 712 15.14 10.61 -20.92
CA LEU A 712 16.52 10.28 -20.59
C LEU A 712 17.39 11.53 -20.34
N ASP A 713 17.19 12.60 -21.10
CA ASP A 713 17.94 13.85 -20.96
C ASP A 713 17.42 14.67 -19.77
N ALA A 714 16.10 14.86 -19.67
CA ALA A 714 15.46 15.64 -18.61
C ALA A 714 15.74 15.07 -17.21
N ASN A 715 15.83 13.74 -17.09
CA ASN A 715 15.99 13.06 -15.79
C ASN A 715 17.37 12.43 -15.61
N HIS A 716 18.39 12.85 -16.37
CA HIS A 716 19.74 12.25 -16.33
C HIS A 716 20.33 12.14 -14.92
N GLN A 717 20.09 13.14 -14.04
CA GLN A 717 20.56 13.11 -12.65
C GLN A 717 19.90 12.00 -11.83
N PHE A 718 18.59 11.83 -11.98
CA PHE A 718 17.85 10.76 -11.32
C PHE A 718 18.13 9.40 -11.95
N LEU A 719 18.49 9.37 -13.22
CA LEU A 719 18.80 8.13 -13.89
C LEU A 719 20.23 7.66 -13.48
N ASP A 720 21.20 8.55 -13.22
CA ASP A 720 22.58 8.18 -12.88
C ASP A 720 22.78 7.41 -11.54
N ALA A 721 22.80 6.08 -11.61
CA ALA A 721 22.99 5.18 -10.47
C ALA A 721 24.41 5.14 -9.90
N SER A 722 25.35 5.99 -10.34
CA SER A 722 26.71 6.03 -9.79
C SER A 722 26.77 6.57 -8.36
N ARG A 723 25.83 7.47 -7.99
CA ARG A 723 25.78 8.13 -6.69
C ARG A 723 24.36 8.22 -6.15
N ARG A 724 24.21 8.26 -4.82
CA ARG A 724 22.92 8.49 -4.15
C ARG A 724 22.28 9.77 -4.69
N PHE A 725 21.01 9.70 -5.08
CA PHE A 725 20.28 10.86 -5.59
C PHE A 725 20.09 11.86 -4.45
N LYS A 726 20.54 13.09 -4.70
CA LYS A 726 20.31 14.24 -3.84
C LYS A 726 20.06 15.43 -4.76
N VAL A 727 18.93 16.09 -4.58
CA VAL A 727 18.75 17.44 -5.14
C VAL A 727 19.63 18.35 -4.28
N ARG A 728 20.56 19.08 -4.91
CA ARG A 728 21.26 20.17 -4.22
C ARG A 728 20.22 21.27 -4.03
N ASP A 729 20.01 21.67 -2.77
CA ASP A 729 19.16 22.81 -2.42
C ASP A 729 19.68 24.10 -3.08
#